data_AF-A0A7X6XNR5-F1
#
_entry.id   AF-A0A7X6XNR5-F1
#
_cell.length_a   1.000
_cell.length_b   1.000
_cell.length_c   1.000
_cell.angle_alpha   90.00
_cell.angle_beta   90.00
_cell.angle_gamma   90.00
#
_symmetry.space_group_name_H-M   'P 1'
#
loop_
_entity.id
_entity.type
_entity.pdbx_description
1 polymer ?
#
loop_
_entity_poly.entity_id
_entity_poly.type
_entity_poly.pdbx_seq_one_letter_code
_entity_poly.pdbx_strand_id
1 'polypeptide(L)'
;MSEGLDGTGAVMPVKEGSAEVGKRVAKATGAIAFGQMAAKFLGAIEKPLMAARFGTGAAADAFGAAVGLVLSVSLFVEQLAQHSFMPTFIQTRTREGEKQGWRLVSVVANLVLLAFAAIGVLVFFFAPQVVRLTTNFPNQQATSITVHLLRVMVPALIILPVSSLTYVILNSYKLFGLPAAADVAFKGGTVVALLFMAAQMGIPAMALGVVLGAVVKLALHLLGLRARLPLYRPVVDLSRKDVRTVGVLAVPLLFGSVLALFRPLWDNWLASGLAAGGAVAALRYGRALVDTPAQIFPLALRRALFPFMSEMAARNERERMTEMVVRSLRVVAFVFVPMTVAMLLLRYPIVEAVYQWGKFGKESTELVVPVVTCLALGLLAMGAEMILLEPYFAMSDTLTPTKIAVVTFVIHIGFTAAAVLALGWGVGGIALGYTVARTTKVLLLGWGLRDRLARVDFRPIGVFAVRLSLAVAAMAGVMWLVLARPVLPRAALLLQRQQLKDKSRLLTTLANPADPRAPLSAYLVAHFSPETRQALGEFHRAIDPPAALKRALADDLNRTLAAAPLYDDERFANVELDDATWKLVASRPAGVALARLNRSLLEQAYPHRIPPVREVNASTVAAYQLRPEDFDYGARFVMTLREAKDPVSAYLKARLSPETRAQIERYQASYEPDRALRQAVVDDLNRLLQGECLYDRERFAAIPISRETAKLVERRPEGTIGLWLNRLLLEEAYRDEIAPPSKAVDFVRLSVPSAAGLLVFVILCLALRVDEAAILFGAVTKRLRRRR
;
A
#
# COMPACT_ATOMS: atom_id res chain seq x y z
N MET A 1 26.42 7.91 78.99
CA MET A 1 26.49 6.44 78.98
C MET A 1 25.06 5.96 78.75
N SER A 2 24.56 5.94 77.51
CA SER A 2 24.77 4.96 76.42
C SER A 2 24.10 3.62 76.67
N GLU A 3 23.44 3.13 75.60
CA GLU A 3 22.68 1.87 75.41
C GLU A 3 21.17 2.01 75.64
N GLY A 4 20.29 1.73 74.69
CA GLY A 4 20.44 1.25 73.32
C GLY A 4 19.04 0.84 72.81
N LEU A 5 18.49 1.61 71.87
CA LEU A 5 17.23 1.30 71.17
C LEU A 5 17.59 0.75 69.80
N ASP A 6 17.52 -0.56 69.62
CA ASP A 6 17.55 -1.19 68.29
C ASP A 6 16.41 -2.20 68.17
N GLY A 7 15.38 -1.78 67.44
CA GLY A 7 14.21 -2.59 67.07
C GLY A 7 13.76 -2.23 65.65
N THR A 8 14.69 -2.25 64.69
CA THR A 8 14.37 -2.11 63.26
C THR A 8 14.17 -3.50 62.65
N GLY A 9 12.92 -3.82 62.33
CA GLY A 9 12.57 -4.97 61.49
C GLY A 9 13.21 -4.83 60.11
N ALA A 10 14.28 -5.58 59.88
CA ALA A 10 15.00 -5.63 58.63
C ALA A 10 14.09 -6.14 57.49
N VAL A 11 13.66 -5.22 56.62
CA VAL A 11 13.15 -5.55 55.29
C VAL A 11 14.34 -6.06 54.49
N MET A 12 14.40 -7.37 54.29
CA MET A 12 15.36 -8.05 53.41
C MET A 12 15.31 -7.42 52.00
N PRO A 13 16.41 -6.84 51.48
CA PRO A 13 16.46 -6.43 50.09
C PRO A 13 16.66 -7.68 49.23
N VAL A 14 15.62 -8.06 48.47
CA VAL A 14 15.74 -9.07 47.42
C VAL A 14 16.70 -8.52 46.37
N LYS A 15 17.95 -9.02 46.39
CA LYS A 15 18.94 -8.84 45.32
C LYS A 15 18.50 -9.66 44.09
N GLU A 16 17.44 -9.24 43.39
CA GLU A 16 17.28 -9.67 41.99
C GLU A 16 18.42 -9.03 41.19
N GLY A 17 19.32 -9.86 40.65
CA GLY A 17 20.48 -9.40 39.90
C GLY A 17 20.05 -8.50 38.74
N SER A 18 20.69 -7.34 38.59
CA SER A 18 20.40 -6.33 37.56
C SER A 18 20.34 -6.91 36.14
N ALA A 19 21.09 -7.99 35.87
CA ALA A 19 21.07 -8.73 34.61
C ALA A 19 19.75 -9.51 34.36
N GLU A 20 19.11 -10.04 35.39
CA GLU A 20 17.85 -10.78 35.26
C GLU A 20 16.66 -9.83 35.07
N VAL A 21 16.67 -8.70 35.77
CA VAL A 21 15.72 -7.60 35.55
C VAL A 21 15.84 -7.09 34.11
N GLY A 22 17.06 -6.89 33.59
CA GLY A 22 17.31 -6.50 32.21
C GLY A 22 16.74 -7.47 31.17
N LYS A 23 16.93 -8.78 31.36
CA LYS A 23 16.35 -9.82 30.48
C LYS A 23 14.83 -9.83 30.50
N ARG A 24 14.20 -9.68 31.68
CA ARG A 24 12.73 -9.64 31.81
C ARG A 24 12.14 -8.40 31.14
N VAL A 25 12.77 -7.23 31.29
CA VAL A 25 12.36 -5.97 30.63
C VAL A 25 12.51 -6.06 29.11
N ALA A 26 13.62 -6.62 28.62
CA ALA A 26 13.84 -6.80 27.18
C ALA A 26 12.80 -7.74 26.54
N LYS A 27 12.51 -8.88 27.19
CA LYS A 27 11.50 -9.84 26.73
C LYS A 27 10.10 -9.21 26.71
N ALA A 28 9.73 -8.48 27.75
CA ALA A 28 8.47 -7.75 27.83
C ALA A 28 8.34 -6.68 26.73
N THR A 29 9.39 -5.88 26.53
CA THR A 29 9.43 -4.83 25.49
C THR A 29 9.33 -5.42 24.09
N GLY A 30 10.02 -6.55 23.84
CA GLY A 30 9.94 -7.28 22.58
C GLY A 30 8.53 -7.81 22.28
N ALA A 31 7.85 -8.37 23.29
CA ALA A 31 6.48 -8.87 23.12
C ALA A 31 5.48 -7.73 22.81
N ILE A 32 5.59 -6.58 23.49
CA ILE A 32 4.79 -5.38 23.19
C ILE A 32 5.02 -4.92 21.76
N ALA A 33 6.30 -4.81 21.38
CA ALA A 33 6.69 -4.37 20.05
C ALA A 33 6.11 -5.28 18.97
N PHE A 34 6.20 -6.59 19.17
CA PHE A 34 5.69 -7.59 18.26
C PHE A 34 4.17 -7.51 18.10
N GLY A 35 3.41 -7.47 19.20
CA GLY A 35 1.94 -7.41 19.10
C GLY A 35 1.43 -6.11 18.49
N GLN A 36 2.07 -4.97 18.78
CA GLN A 36 1.76 -3.71 18.09
C GLN A 36 2.05 -3.76 16.59
N MET A 37 3.14 -4.43 16.20
CA MET A 37 3.50 -4.61 14.80
C MET A 37 2.51 -5.55 14.09
N ALA A 38 2.09 -6.63 14.75
CA ALA A 38 1.07 -7.54 14.24
C ALA A 38 -0.28 -6.84 14.03
N ALA A 39 -0.72 -6.01 14.99
CA ALA A 39 -1.96 -5.25 14.86
C ALA A 39 -1.91 -4.24 13.71
N LYS A 40 -0.76 -3.58 13.52
CA LYS A 40 -0.53 -2.68 12.37
C LYS A 40 -0.52 -3.43 11.05
N PHE A 41 0.12 -4.59 11.00
CA PHE A 41 0.17 -5.44 9.81
C PHE A 41 -1.24 -5.91 9.40
N LEU A 42 -2.03 -6.35 10.38
CA LEU A 42 -3.41 -6.75 10.14
C LEU A 42 -4.27 -5.57 9.65
N GLY A 43 -4.08 -4.38 10.22
CA GLY A 43 -4.69 -3.15 9.74
C GLY A 43 -4.18 -2.68 8.37
N ALA A 44 -3.00 -3.12 7.94
CA ALA A 44 -2.48 -2.88 6.59
C ALA A 44 -3.11 -3.84 5.58
N ILE A 45 -3.47 -5.06 5.99
CA ILE A 45 -4.22 -6.04 5.17
C ILE A 45 -5.71 -5.66 5.06
N GLU A 46 -6.31 -5.20 6.17
CA GLU A 46 -7.71 -4.77 6.23
C GLU A 46 -8.06 -3.73 5.14
N LYS A 47 -7.12 -2.83 4.84
CA LYS A 47 -7.39 -1.67 3.98
C LYS A 47 -7.50 -2.01 2.49
N PRO A 48 -6.58 -2.77 1.86
CA PRO A 48 -6.77 -3.34 0.52
C PRO A 48 -8.06 -4.13 0.38
N LEU A 49 -8.40 -4.96 1.36
CA LEU A 49 -9.64 -5.75 1.33
C LEU A 49 -10.87 -4.83 1.37
N MET A 50 -10.85 -3.82 2.24
CA MET A 50 -11.94 -2.86 2.34
C MET A 50 -12.05 -1.98 1.09
N ALA A 51 -10.92 -1.55 0.53
CA ALA A 51 -10.83 -0.84 -0.74
C ALA A 51 -11.42 -1.68 -1.87
N ALA A 52 -11.03 -2.95 -1.99
CA ALA A 52 -11.54 -3.85 -3.01
C ALA A 52 -13.05 -4.05 -2.92
N ARG A 53 -13.63 -4.09 -1.72
CA ARG A 53 -15.06 -4.33 -1.51
C ARG A 53 -15.93 -3.07 -1.59
N PHE A 54 -15.41 -1.92 -1.13
CA PHE A 54 -16.20 -0.70 -0.93
C PHE A 54 -15.67 0.55 -1.66
N GLY A 55 -14.48 0.47 -2.26
CA GLY A 55 -13.84 1.58 -2.97
C GLY A 55 -13.64 2.82 -2.09
N THR A 56 -13.87 3.99 -2.68
CA THR A 56 -13.97 5.30 -2.03
C THR A 56 -15.39 5.86 -2.08
N GLY A 57 -16.42 5.01 -2.13
CA GLY A 57 -17.81 5.48 -2.20
C GLY A 57 -18.38 5.96 -0.85
N ALA A 58 -19.64 6.43 -0.86
CA ALA A 58 -20.34 6.94 0.33
C ALA A 58 -20.32 5.98 1.54
N ALA A 59 -20.39 4.67 1.31
CA ALA A 59 -20.30 3.67 2.36
C ALA A 59 -18.91 3.64 3.05
N ALA A 60 -17.83 3.77 2.28
CA ALA A 60 -16.46 3.77 2.82
C ALA A 60 -16.18 5.05 3.62
N ASP A 61 -16.71 6.19 3.16
CA ASP A 61 -16.66 7.46 3.89
C ASP A 61 -17.47 7.41 5.18
N ALA A 62 -18.70 6.90 5.11
CA ALA A 62 -19.57 6.76 6.27
C ALA A 62 -18.96 5.88 7.35
N PHE A 63 -18.38 4.74 6.97
CA PHE A 63 -17.66 3.89 7.90
C PHE A 63 -16.44 4.59 8.49
N GLY A 64 -15.64 5.26 7.66
CA GLY A 64 -14.47 6.01 8.10
C GLY A 64 -14.81 7.10 9.13
N ALA A 65 -15.90 7.83 8.90
CA ALA A 65 -16.39 8.85 9.82
C ALA A 65 -16.88 8.24 11.14
N ALA A 66 -17.73 7.20 11.07
CA ALA A 66 -18.28 6.54 12.26
C ALA A 66 -17.20 5.87 13.12
N VAL A 67 -16.29 5.09 12.51
CA VAL A 67 -15.21 4.42 13.24
C VAL A 67 -14.20 5.43 13.80
N GLY A 68 -13.93 6.53 13.08
CA GLY A 68 -13.07 7.60 13.56
C GLY A 68 -13.59 8.21 14.86
N LEU A 69 -14.89 8.51 14.93
CA LEU A 69 -15.53 9.04 16.13
C LEU A 69 -15.42 8.06 17.31
N VAL A 70 -15.78 6.79 17.10
CA VAL A 70 -15.77 5.75 18.15
C VAL A 70 -14.35 5.51 18.68
N LEU A 71 -13.35 5.43 17.80
CA LEU A 71 -11.96 5.21 18.20
C LEU A 71 -11.35 6.42 18.92
N SER A 72 -11.66 7.65 18.50
CA SER A 72 -11.17 8.87 19.16
C SER A 72 -11.59 8.91 20.63
N VAL A 73 -12.82 8.50 20.93
CA VAL A 73 -13.34 8.42 22.32
C VAL A 73 -12.59 7.37 23.16
N SER A 74 -12.28 6.20 22.60
CA SER A 74 -11.49 5.19 23.33
C SER A 74 -10.06 5.65 23.60
N LEU A 75 -9.40 6.24 22.59
CA LEU A 75 -8.03 6.77 22.74
C LEU A 75 -7.96 7.93 23.75
N PHE A 76 -9.05 8.70 23.87
CA PHE A 76 -9.18 9.70 24.92
C PHE A 76 -9.12 9.09 26.32
N VAL A 77 -9.97 8.10 26.56
CA VAL A 77 -10.10 7.45 27.87
C VAL A 77 -8.81 6.72 28.22
N GLU A 78 -8.15 6.10 27.25
CA GLU A 78 -6.84 5.47 27.44
C GLU A 78 -5.78 6.48 27.92
N GLN A 79 -5.64 7.60 27.21
CA GLN A 79 -4.70 8.65 27.60
C GLN A 79 -5.02 9.23 28.97
N LEU A 80 -6.31 9.51 29.23
CA LEU A 80 -6.76 10.03 30.52
C LEU A 80 -6.43 9.05 31.65
N ALA A 81 -6.75 7.76 31.47
CA ALA A 81 -6.50 6.73 32.46
C ALA A 81 -4.98 6.50 32.68
N GLN A 82 -4.17 6.58 31.63
CA GLN A 82 -2.73 6.40 31.73
C GLN A 82 -2.06 7.50 32.56
N HIS A 83 -2.55 8.74 32.47
CA HIS A 83 -1.93 9.89 33.15
C HIS A 83 -2.56 10.23 34.51
N SER A 84 -3.85 9.94 34.72
CA SER A 84 -4.54 10.22 35.99
C SER A 84 -4.75 8.97 36.85
N PHE A 85 -5.30 7.91 36.28
CA PHE A 85 -5.69 6.71 37.03
C PHE A 85 -4.49 5.83 37.39
N MET A 86 -3.59 5.54 36.43
CA MET A 86 -2.48 4.60 36.65
C MET A 86 -1.57 4.97 37.82
N PRO A 87 -1.10 6.22 37.97
CA PRO A 87 -0.23 6.59 39.08
C PRO A 87 -0.94 6.44 40.43
N THR A 88 -2.19 6.90 40.52
CA THR A 88 -3.00 6.78 41.74
C THR A 88 -3.27 5.32 42.08
N PHE A 89 -3.60 4.49 41.10
CA PHE A 89 -3.79 3.05 41.29
C PHE A 89 -2.53 2.38 41.84
N ILE A 90 -1.36 2.63 41.23
CA ILE A 90 -0.09 2.07 41.70
C ILE A 90 0.20 2.54 43.14
N GLN A 91 -0.04 3.81 43.45
CA GLN A 91 0.19 4.37 44.78
C GLN A 91 -0.75 3.75 45.83
N THR A 92 -2.06 3.73 45.59
CA THR A 92 -3.05 3.12 46.50
C THR A 92 -2.77 1.64 46.70
N ARG A 93 -2.48 0.90 45.61
CA ARG A 93 -2.15 -0.54 45.68
C ARG A 93 -0.89 -0.82 46.50
N THR A 94 0.12 0.03 46.37
CA THR A 94 1.42 -0.14 47.06
C THR A 94 1.35 0.28 48.53
N ARG A 95 0.61 1.34 48.87
CA ARG A 95 0.52 1.87 50.24
C ARG A 95 -0.60 1.23 51.06
N GLU A 96 -1.74 0.98 50.45
CA GLU A 96 -2.97 0.55 51.14
C GLU A 96 -3.37 -0.89 50.79
N GLY A 97 -2.59 -1.55 49.93
CA GLY A 97 -2.75 -2.95 49.56
C GLY A 97 -3.64 -3.21 48.34
N GLU A 98 -3.59 -4.45 47.85
CA GLU A 98 -4.24 -4.88 46.61
C GLU A 98 -5.76 -4.66 46.63
N LYS A 99 -6.43 -4.99 47.74
CA LYS A 99 -7.88 -4.85 47.90
C LYS A 99 -8.35 -3.41 47.77
N GLN A 100 -7.60 -2.47 48.34
CA GLN A 100 -7.97 -1.05 48.33
C GLN A 100 -7.72 -0.42 46.95
N GLY A 101 -6.64 -0.81 46.27
CA GLY A 101 -6.41 -0.48 44.85
C GLY A 101 -7.52 -1.01 43.95
N TRP A 102 -7.99 -2.25 44.15
CA TRP A 102 -9.11 -2.80 43.37
C TRP A 102 -10.46 -2.17 43.68
N ARG A 103 -10.61 -1.61 44.89
CA ARG A 103 -11.79 -0.79 45.20
C ARG A 103 -11.74 0.55 44.44
N LEU A 104 -10.56 1.12 44.15
CA LEU A 104 -10.42 2.27 43.23
C LEU A 104 -10.74 1.87 41.79
N VAL A 105 -10.19 0.74 41.31
CA VAL A 105 -10.52 0.15 39.99
C VAL A 105 -12.03 0.02 39.83
N SER A 106 -12.70 -0.51 40.86
CA SER A 106 -14.14 -0.70 40.90
C SER A 106 -14.91 0.60 40.66
N VAL A 107 -14.62 1.63 41.45
CA VAL A 107 -15.32 2.92 41.33
C VAL A 107 -15.06 3.55 39.96
N VAL A 108 -13.81 3.60 39.51
CA VAL A 108 -13.45 4.24 38.23
C VAL A 108 -14.02 3.46 37.03
N ALA A 109 -13.97 2.13 37.05
CA ALA A 109 -14.56 1.30 36.00
C ALA A 109 -16.08 1.48 35.92
N ASN A 110 -16.76 1.57 37.07
CA ASN A 110 -18.20 1.81 37.12
C ASN A 110 -18.57 3.20 36.62
N LEU A 111 -17.80 4.23 37.00
CA LEU A 111 -18.00 5.59 36.49
C LEU A 111 -17.79 5.66 34.97
N VAL A 112 -16.74 5.03 34.45
CA VAL A 112 -16.49 4.94 33.01
C VAL A 112 -17.63 4.19 32.32
N LEU A 113 -18.05 3.04 32.85
CA LEU A 113 -19.14 2.26 32.27
C LEU A 113 -20.45 3.05 32.27
N LEU A 114 -20.83 3.68 33.39
CA LEU A 114 -22.07 4.46 33.49
C LEU A 114 -22.03 5.70 32.60
N ALA A 115 -20.92 6.44 32.60
CA ALA A 115 -20.75 7.61 31.74
C ALA A 115 -20.84 7.24 30.26
N PHE A 116 -20.16 6.19 29.82
CA PHE A 116 -20.19 5.77 28.42
C PHE A 116 -21.47 5.04 28.04
N ALA A 117 -22.16 4.36 28.97
CA ALA A 117 -23.51 3.86 28.74
C ALA A 117 -24.49 5.03 28.51
N ALA A 118 -24.43 6.08 29.33
CA ALA A 118 -25.23 7.30 29.14
C ALA A 118 -24.90 7.99 27.80
N ILE A 119 -23.61 8.16 27.48
CA ILE A 119 -23.17 8.70 26.17
C ILE A 119 -23.64 7.79 25.04
N GLY A 120 -23.59 6.48 25.20
CA GLY A 120 -24.04 5.50 24.20
C GLY A 120 -25.53 5.63 23.91
N VAL A 121 -26.36 5.77 24.96
CA VAL A 121 -27.79 6.05 24.84
C VAL A 121 -28.03 7.38 24.11
N LEU A 122 -27.33 8.45 24.52
CA LEU A 122 -27.42 9.76 23.85
C LEU A 122 -27.02 9.66 22.38
N VAL A 123 -25.90 9.01 22.06
CA VAL A 123 -25.45 8.80 20.68
C VAL A 123 -26.44 7.96 19.89
N PHE A 124 -27.10 6.97 20.49
CA PHE A 124 -28.09 6.15 19.77
C PHE A 124 -29.30 6.99 19.31
N PHE A 125 -29.88 7.76 20.22
CA PHE A 125 -31.05 8.60 19.95
C PHE A 125 -30.70 9.84 19.12
N PHE A 126 -29.61 10.51 19.45
CA PHE A 126 -29.14 11.73 18.79
C PHE A 126 -28.10 11.47 17.70
N ALA A 127 -27.98 10.25 17.18
CA ALA A 127 -27.03 9.91 16.11
C ALA A 127 -27.10 10.88 14.91
N PRO A 128 -28.28 11.29 14.40
CA PRO A 128 -28.36 12.28 13.32
C PRO A 128 -27.70 13.62 13.67
N GLN A 129 -27.93 14.11 14.88
CA GLN A 129 -27.35 15.36 15.40
C GLN A 129 -25.83 15.20 15.51
N VAL A 130 -25.36 14.12 16.14
CA VAL A 130 -23.93 13.84 16.29
C VAL A 130 -23.24 13.81 14.93
N VAL A 131 -23.80 13.10 13.95
CA VAL A 131 -23.24 13.03 12.60
C VAL A 131 -23.22 14.42 11.95
N ARG A 132 -24.28 15.24 12.07
CA ARG A 132 -24.28 16.63 11.56
C ARG A 132 -23.25 17.53 12.22
N LEU A 133 -22.91 17.29 13.50
CA LEU A 133 -21.88 18.05 14.20
C LEU A 133 -20.46 17.60 13.82
N THR A 134 -20.25 16.31 13.59
CA THR A 134 -18.91 15.74 13.38
C THR A 134 -18.55 15.54 11.91
N THR A 135 -19.51 15.69 11.00
CA THR A 135 -19.33 15.54 9.55
C THR A 135 -20.05 16.66 8.81
N ASN A 136 -19.67 16.91 7.57
CA ASN A 136 -20.28 17.92 6.72
C ASN A 136 -20.75 17.33 5.37
N PHE A 137 -21.28 16.10 5.36
CA PHE A 137 -21.61 15.41 4.11
C PHE A 137 -22.58 16.22 3.23
N PRO A 138 -22.23 16.49 1.96
CA PRO A 138 -23.11 17.20 1.04
C PRO A 138 -24.29 16.34 0.56
N ASN A 139 -24.17 15.01 0.64
CA ASN A 139 -25.23 14.08 0.25
C ASN A 139 -25.92 13.45 1.47
N GLN A 140 -27.23 13.22 1.35
CA GLN A 140 -28.04 12.62 2.43
C GLN A 140 -27.73 11.12 2.62
N GLN A 141 -27.24 10.45 1.57
CA GLN A 141 -26.95 9.02 1.60
C GLN A 141 -25.81 8.69 2.59
N ALA A 142 -24.66 9.35 2.50
CA ALA A 142 -23.53 9.13 3.41
C ALA A 142 -23.92 9.45 4.86
N THR A 143 -24.69 10.52 5.09
CA THR A 143 -25.24 10.85 6.41
C THR A 143 -26.11 9.71 6.96
N SER A 144 -27.05 9.19 6.16
CA SER A 144 -27.94 8.10 6.61
C SER A 144 -27.18 6.81 6.96
N ILE A 145 -26.18 6.43 6.14
CA ILE A 145 -25.32 5.28 6.40
C ILE A 145 -24.50 5.52 7.67
N THR A 146 -23.92 6.71 7.84
CA THR A 146 -23.11 7.04 9.01
C THR A 146 -23.93 6.97 10.30
N VAL A 147 -25.17 7.48 10.28
CA VAL A 147 -26.10 7.38 11.41
C VAL A 147 -26.39 5.92 11.77
N HIS A 148 -26.67 5.10 10.75
CA HIS A 148 -26.92 3.67 10.96
C HIS A 148 -25.69 2.96 11.54
N LEU A 149 -24.51 3.15 10.96
CA LEU A 149 -23.27 2.55 11.44
C LEU A 149 -22.93 3.01 12.86
N LEU A 150 -23.14 4.29 13.18
CA LEU A 150 -22.88 4.82 14.52
C LEU A 150 -23.79 4.15 15.57
N ARG A 151 -25.08 3.94 15.26
CA ARG A 151 -26.01 3.19 16.12
C ARG A 151 -25.57 1.75 16.33
N VAL A 152 -25.15 1.07 15.27
CA VAL A 152 -24.61 -0.31 15.36
C VAL A 152 -23.34 -0.35 16.22
N MET A 153 -22.53 0.71 16.21
CA MET A 153 -21.28 0.79 16.96
C MET A 153 -21.42 1.31 18.40
N VAL A 154 -22.62 1.65 18.87
CA VAL A 154 -22.86 2.08 20.26
C VAL A 154 -22.32 1.08 21.29
N PRO A 155 -22.47 -0.26 21.14
CA PRO A 155 -21.84 -1.21 22.04
C PRO A 155 -20.31 -1.06 22.08
N ALA A 156 -19.66 -0.85 20.94
CA ALA A 156 -18.22 -0.60 20.88
C ALA A 156 -17.83 0.73 21.56
N LEU A 157 -18.65 1.77 21.41
CA LEU A 157 -18.47 3.06 22.08
C LEU A 157 -18.48 2.94 23.62
N ILE A 158 -19.18 1.94 24.16
CA ILE A 158 -19.22 1.64 25.60
C ILE A 158 -18.06 0.73 26.02
N ILE A 159 -17.84 -0.35 25.25
CA ILE A 159 -16.86 -1.39 25.58
C ILE A 159 -15.42 -0.87 25.47
N LEU A 160 -15.10 -0.09 24.45
CA LEU A 160 -13.73 0.35 24.20
C LEU A 160 -13.16 1.24 25.31
N PRO A 161 -13.89 2.24 25.87
CA PRO A 161 -13.46 2.97 27.07
C PRO A 161 -13.13 2.09 28.27
N VAL A 162 -13.98 1.09 28.57
CA VAL A 162 -13.72 0.11 29.63
C VAL A 162 -12.50 -0.75 29.30
N SER A 163 -12.36 -1.12 28.02
CA SER A 163 -11.18 -1.82 27.52
C SER A 163 -9.90 -0.98 27.65
N SER A 164 -9.97 0.34 27.50
CA SER A 164 -8.84 1.26 27.69
C SER A 164 -8.43 1.34 29.16
N LEU A 165 -9.38 1.33 30.11
CA LEU A 165 -9.06 1.25 31.53
C LEU A 165 -8.39 -0.09 31.88
N THR A 166 -8.95 -1.21 31.40
CA THR A 166 -8.37 -2.54 31.65
C THR A 166 -6.99 -2.72 30.99
N TYR A 167 -6.76 -2.11 29.83
CA TYR A 167 -5.44 -2.01 29.19
C TYR A 167 -4.42 -1.36 30.15
N VAL A 168 -4.77 -0.22 30.75
CA VAL A 168 -3.91 0.48 31.72
C VAL A 168 -3.66 -0.37 32.97
N ILE A 169 -4.68 -1.06 33.49
CA ILE A 169 -4.55 -1.95 34.66
C ILE A 169 -3.58 -3.10 34.35
N LEU A 170 -3.74 -3.80 33.21
CA LEU A 170 -2.84 -4.88 32.80
C LEU A 170 -1.38 -4.42 32.67
N ASN A 171 -1.17 -3.24 32.07
CA ASN A 171 0.16 -2.65 31.96
C ASN A 171 0.77 -2.32 33.34
N SER A 172 -0.04 -1.86 34.30
CA SER A 172 0.44 -1.62 35.68
C SER A 172 0.87 -2.92 36.40
N TYR A 173 0.28 -4.06 36.02
CA TYR A 173 0.69 -5.40 36.46
C TYR A 173 1.83 -6.00 35.63
N LYS A 174 2.39 -5.25 34.68
CA LYS A 174 3.45 -5.72 33.76
C LYS A 174 3.02 -6.92 32.90
N LEU A 175 1.70 -7.10 32.68
CA LEU A 175 1.13 -8.13 31.83
C LEU A 175 1.00 -7.62 30.40
N PHE A 176 2.13 -7.41 29.72
CA PHE A 176 2.16 -6.65 28.48
C PHE A 176 1.71 -7.40 27.21
N GLY A 177 1.82 -8.73 27.21
CA GLY A 177 1.48 -9.56 26.04
C GLY A 177 -0.02 -9.62 25.77
N LEU A 178 -0.84 -9.63 26.82
CA LEU A 178 -2.31 -9.71 26.71
C LEU A 178 -2.93 -8.45 26.08
N PRO A 179 -2.59 -7.21 26.51
CA PRO A 179 -2.97 -5.99 25.81
C PRO A 179 -2.62 -6.00 24.32
N ALA A 180 -1.41 -6.43 23.98
CA ALA A 180 -0.96 -6.46 22.60
C ALA A 180 -1.72 -7.50 21.76
N ALA A 181 -2.01 -8.69 22.32
CA ALA A 181 -2.86 -9.70 21.69
C ALA A 181 -4.31 -9.22 21.52
N ALA A 182 -4.82 -8.46 22.49
CA ALA A 182 -6.16 -7.90 22.45
C ALA A 182 -6.30 -6.82 21.35
N ASP A 183 -5.27 -6.01 21.11
CA ASP A 183 -5.23 -5.06 19.98
C ASP A 183 -5.22 -5.77 18.61
N VAL A 184 -4.48 -6.89 18.50
CA VAL A 184 -4.52 -7.76 17.32
C VAL A 184 -5.92 -8.33 17.13
N ALA A 185 -6.54 -8.85 18.18
CA ALA A 185 -7.88 -9.42 18.13
C ALA A 185 -8.95 -8.37 17.74
N PHE A 186 -8.83 -7.14 18.25
CA PHE A 186 -9.69 -6.03 17.86
C PHE A 186 -9.64 -5.78 16.35
N LYS A 187 -8.44 -5.75 15.77
CA LYS A 187 -8.24 -5.64 14.31
C LYS A 187 -8.69 -6.89 13.55
N GLY A 188 -8.53 -8.06 14.14
CA GLY A 188 -9.05 -9.31 13.59
C GLY A 188 -10.56 -9.29 13.43
N GLY A 189 -11.30 -8.69 14.38
CA GLY A 189 -12.75 -8.57 14.31
C GLY A 189 -13.25 -7.90 13.03
N THR A 190 -12.61 -6.80 12.59
CA THR A 190 -13.00 -6.12 11.35
C THR A 190 -12.60 -6.90 10.10
N VAL A 191 -11.43 -7.55 10.10
CA VAL A 191 -10.99 -8.41 8.99
C VAL A 191 -11.89 -9.64 8.83
N VAL A 192 -12.23 -10.32 9.92
CA VAL A 192 -13.13 -11.49 9.92
C VAL A 192 -14.51 -11.07 9.42
N ALA A 193 -15.08 -9.97 9.93
CA ALA A 193 -16.37 -9.50 9.48
C ALA A 193 -16.36 -9.09 7.99
N LEU A 194 -15.26 -8.51 7.50
CA LEU A 194 -15.08 -8.20 6.09
C LEU A 194 -15.09 -9.46 5.21
N LEU A 195 -14.37 -10.50 5.62
CA LEU A 195 -14.25 -11.74 4.84
C LEU A 195 -15.53 -12.57 4.83
N PHE A 196 -16.20 -12.68 5.98
CA PHE A 196 -17.31 -13.62 6.15
C PHE A 196 -18.71 -12.97 6.12
N MET A 197 -18.84 -11.69 6.49
CA MET A 197 -20.15 -11.04 6.67
C MET A 197 -20.44 -9.95 5.63
N ALA A 198 -19.40 -9.30 5.06
CA ALA A 198 -19.59 -8.19 4.11
C ALA A 198 -20.18 -8.62 2.75
N ALA A 199 -20.16 -9.91 2.43
CA ALA A 199 -20.83 -10.44 1.24
C ALA A 199 -22.35 -10.25 1.35
N GLN A 200 -22.92 -10.55 2.52
CA GLN A 200 -24.35 -10.56 2.78
C GLN A 200 -24.88 -9.21 3.29
N MET A 201 -24.14 -8.57 4.20
CA MET A 201 -24.61 -7.37 4.89
C MET A 201 -24.12 -6.05 4.27
N GLY A 202 -23.07 -6.08 3.45
CA GLY A 202 -22.41 -4.87 2.97
C GLY A 202 -21.60 -4.17 4.08
N ILE A 203 -21.64 -2.83 4.12
CA ILE A 203 -20.79 -2.03 5.03
C ILE A 203 -21.13 -2.19 6.54
N PRO A 204 -22.39 -2.45 6.98
CA PRO A 204 -22.69 -2.77 8.38
C PRO A 204 -21.90 -3.95 8.96
N ALA A 205 -21.45 -4.90 8.11
CA ALA A 205 -20.54 -5.95 8.56
C ALA A 205 -19.28 -5.39 9.23
N MET A 206 -18.72 -4.30 8.69
CA MET A 206 -17.53 -3.68 9.27
C MET A 206 -17.80 -3.07 10.64
N ALA A 207 -18.97 -2.45 10.83
CA ALA A 207 -19.39 -1.91 12.13
C ALA A 207 -19.59 -3.03 13.16
N LEU A 208 -20.21 -4.15 12.77
CA LEU A 208 -20.29 -5.35 13.60
C LEU A 208 -18.91 -5.93 13.91
N GLY A 209 -17.99 -5.94 12.95
CA GLY A 209 -16.61 -6.33 13.16
C GLY A 209 -15.89 -5.49 14.22
N VAL A 210 -16.16 -4.19 14.28
CA VAL A 210 -15.65 -3.32 15.35
C VAL A 210 -16.25 -3.69 16.71
N VAL A 211 -17.55 -3.99 16.78
CA VAL A 211 -18.21 -4.43 18.02
C VAL A 211 -17.66 -5.77 18.49
N LEU A 212 -17.61 -6.77 17.61
CA LEU A 212 -17.07 -8.10 17.90
C LEU A 212 -15.61 -8.01 18.33
N GLY A 213 -14.80 -7.23 17.61
CA GLY A 213 -13.42 -6.95 17.97
C GLY A 213 -13.30 -6.31 19.36
N ALA A 214 -14.17 -5.37 19.70
CA ALA A 214 -14.18 -4.71 21.01
C ALA A 214 -14.54 -5.68 22.14
N VAL A 215 -15.54 -6.55 21.92
CA VAL A 215 -15.94 -7.60 22.86
C VAL A 215 -14.78 -8.55 23.12
N VAL A 216 -14.13 -9.06 22.06
CA VAL A 216 -13.00 -9.98 22.19
C VAL A 216 -11.82 -9.29 22.87
N LYS A 217 -11.54 -8.03 22.53
CA LYS A 217 -10.49 -7.22 23.18
C LYS A 217 -10.72 -7.15 24.69
N LEU A 218 -11.93 -6.76 25.13
CA LEU A 218 -12.26 -6.69 26.55
C LEU A 218 -12.22 -8.08 27.22
N ALA A 219 -12.72 -9.12 26.56
CA ALA A 219 -12.70 -10.48 27.09
C ALA A 219 -11.27 -10.98 27.36
N LEU A 220 -10.33 -10.73 26.43
CA LEU A 220 -8.92 -11.05 26.62
C LEU A 220 -8.30 -10.26 27.78
N HIS A 221 -8.67 -9.00 27.96
CA HIS A 221 -8.22 -8.23 29.11
C HIS A 221 -8.74 -8.80 30.44
N LEU A 222 -10.04 -9.13 30.50
CA LEU A 222 -10.67 -9.72 31.69
C LEU A 222 -10.08 -11.09 32.01
N LEU A 223 -9.75 -11.90 31.00
CA LEU A 223 -9.03 -13.17 31.18
C LEU A 223 -7.67 -12.96 31.86
N GLY A 224 -6.94 -11.91 31.45
CA GLY A 224 -5.70 -11.50 32.10
C GLY A 224 -5.85 -11.08 33.55
N LEU A 225 -7.01 -10.52 33.89
CA LEU A 225 -7.34 -10.04 35.23
C LEU A 225 -8.09 -11.07 36.08
N ARG A 226 -8.35 -12.29 35.56
CA ARG A 226 -9.22 -13.30 36.20
C ARG A 226 -8.93 -13.58 37.67
N ALA A 227 -7.65 -13.61 38.06
CA ALA A 227 -7.24 -13.88 39.43
C ALA A 227 -7.57 -12.72 40.40
N ARG A 228 -7.85 -11.53 39.88
CA ARG A 228 -8.10 -10.30 40.64
C ARG A 228 -9.52 -9.77 40.48
N LEU A 229 -10.26 -10.23 39.48
CA LEU A 229 -11.69 -9.93 39.31
C LEU A 229 -12.55 -10.19 40.56
N PRO A 230 -12.26 -11.18 41.44
CA PRO A 230 -13.01 -11.32 42.70
C PRO A 230 -12.93 -10.11 43.65
N LEU A 231 -11.94 -9.23 43.47
CA LEU A 231 -11.79 -7.98 44.23
C LEU A 231 -12.63 -6.83 43.65
N TYR A 232 -13.13 -6.96 42.43
CA TYR A 232 -14.01 -5.97 41.82
C TYR A 232 -15.37 -5.96 42.53
N ARG A 233 -15.90 -4.75 42.77
CA ARG A 233 -17.20 -4.52 43.38
C ARG A 233 -18.00 -3.53 42.51
N PRO A 234 -19.29 -3.76 42.26
CA PRO A 234 -20.15 -2.81 41.59
C PRO A 234 -20.55 -1.66 42.54
N VAL A 235 -19.58 -0.84 42.96
CA VAL A 235 -19.76 0.31 43.85
C VAL A 235 -19.34 1.60 43.16
N VAL A 236 -20.08 2.68 43.40
CA VAL A 236 -19.72 4.06 43.02
C VAL A 236 -19.61 4.86 44.30
N ASP A 237 -18.40 5.25 44.65
CA ASP A 237 -18.11 6.00 45.89
C ASP A 237 -17.18 7.17 45.58
N LEU A 238 -17.79 8.31 45.26
CA LEU A 238 -17.10 9.55 44.90
C LEU A 238 -16.46 10.25 46.10
N SER A 239 -16.81 9.85 47.33
CA SER A 239 -16.29 10.46 48.55
C SER A 239 -14.81 10.13 48.80
N ARG A 240 -14.31 9.07 48.14
CA ARG A 240 -12.95 8.60 48.34
C ARG A 240 -11.91 9.60 47.88
N LYS A 241 -10.89 9.77 48.71
CA LYS A 241 -9.75 10.65 48.44
C LYS A 241 -9.02 10.30 47.14
N ASP A 242 -8.77 9.03 46.88
CA ASP A 242 -8.08 8.57 45.67
C ASP A 242 -8.91 8.76 44.40
N VAL A 243 -10.23 8.56 44.45
CA VAL A 243 -11.14 8.90 43.33
C VAL A 243 -11.12 10.40 43.05
N ARG A 244 -11.16 11.23 44.09
CA ARG A 244 -11.01 12.70 43.96
C ARG A 244 -9.65 13.06 43.35
N THR A 245 -8.57 12.40 43.76
CA THR A 245 -7.24 12.59 43.16
C THR A 245 -7.24 12.28 41.66
N VAL A 246 -7.84 11.15 41.25
CA VAL A 246 -8.00 10.82 39.82
C VAL A 246 -8.77 11.92 39.09
N GLY A 247 -9.90 12.39 39.65
CA GLY A 247 -10.70 13.47 39.06
C GLY A 247 -9.93 14.79 38.91
N VAL A 248 -9.20 15.22 39.94
CA VAL A 248 -8.40 16.45 39.92
C VAL A 248 -7.27 16.35 38.90
N LEU A 249 -6.62 15.19 38.77
CA LEU A 249 -5.59 14.96 37.75
C LEU A 249 -6.19 14.91 36.34
N ALA A 250 -7.38 14.31 36.20
CA ALA A 250 -8.07 14.16 34.93
C ALA A 250 -8.44 15.52 34.31
N VAL A 251 -9.04 16.45 35.06
CA VAL A 251 -9.55 17.74 34.54
C VAL A 251 -8.56 18.52 33.66
N PRO A 252 -7.31 18.81 34.09
CA PRO A 252 -6.35 19.53 33.25
C PRO A 252 -5.86 18.69 32.05
N LEU A 253 -5.82 17.36 32.19
CA LEU A 253 -5.51 16.46 31.07
C LEU A 253 -6.61 16.48 30.01
N LEU A 254 -7.89 16.65 30.39
CA LEU A 254 -9.00 16.80 29.43
C LEU A 254 -8.72 17.96 28.46
N PHE A 255 -8.25 19.12 28.96
CA PHE A 255 -7.94 20.27 28.10
C PHE A 255 -6.83 19.98 27.07
N GLY A 256 -5.73 19.35 27.49
CA GLY A 256 -4.63 19.02 26.58
C GLY A 256 -4.99 17.89 25.59
N SER A 257 -5.72 16.88 26.05
CA SER A 257 -6.14 15.75 25.22
C SER A 257 -7.24 16.13 24.22
N VAL A 258 -8.09 17.11 24.52
CA VAL A 258 -9.08 17.65 23.57
C VAL A 258 -8.39 18.16 22.30
N LEU A 259 -7.27 18.87 22.42
CA LEU A 259 -6.53 19.35 21.23
C LEU A 259 -6.02 18.19 20.36
N ALA A 260 -5.47 17.15 20.99
CA ALA A 260 -4.94 15.99 20.27
C ALA A 260 -6.05 15.22 19.51
N LEU A 261 -7.26 15.18 20.07
CA LEU A 261 -8.41 14.45 19.52
C LEU A 261 -9.24 15.27 18.54
N PHE A 262 -9.21 16.59 18.67
CA PHE A 262 -9.92 17.49 17.77
C PHE A 262 -9.38 17.39 16.35
N ARG A 263 -8.07 17.20 16.19
CA ARG A 263 -7.44 17.18 14.86
C ARG A 263 -8.01 16.10 13.92
N PRO A 264 -8.08 14.81 14.27
CA PRO A 264 -8.72 13.81 13.41
C PRO A 264 -10.20 14.08 13.13
N LEU A 265 -10.95 14.63 14.10
CA LEU A 265 -12.35 15.00 13.90
C LEU A 265 -12.49 16.17 12.93
N TRP A 266 -11.63 17.18 13.05
CA TRP A 266 -11.55 18.31 12.14
C TRP A 266 -11.21 17.89 10.70
N ASP A 267 -10.21 17.03 10.54
CA ASP A 267 -9.84 16.48 9.23
C ASP A 267 -11.02 15.71 8.60
N ASN A 268 -11.72 14.91 9.40
CA ASN A 268 -12.91 14.18 8.94
C ASN A 268 -14.07 15.14 8.59
N TRP A 269 -14.27 16.20 9.37
CA TRP A 269 -15.29 17.21 9.09
C TRP A 269 -15.01 17.93 7.77
N LEU A 270 -13.77 18.39 7.54
CA LEU A 270 -13.36 18.99 6.26
C LEU A 270 -13.47 18.00 5.09
N ALA A 271 -12.97 16.78 5.26
CA ALA A 271 -12.97 15.77 4.20
C ALA A 271 -14.40 15.35 3.81
N SER A 272 -15.28 15.13 4.79
CA SER A 272 -16.68 14.78 4.53
C SER A 272 -17.44 15.90 3.81
N GLY A 273 -17.01 17.16 3.94
CA GLY A 273 -17.55 18.33 3.24
C GLY A 273 -17.20 18.48 1.78
N LEU A 274 -16.29 17.66 1.24
CA LEU A 274 -15.88 17.78 -0.17
C LEU A 274 -16.95 17.21 -1.10
N ALA A 275 -17.39 18.01 -2.07
CA ALA A 275 -18.50 17.71 -2.99
C ALA A 275 -18.34 16.39 -3.77
N ALA A 276 -17.11 16.05 -4.15
CA ALA A 276 -16.81 14.83 -4.91
C ALA A 276 -17.05 13.53 -4.12
N GLY A 277 -17.15 13.60 -2.78
CA GLY A 277 -17.23 12.43 -1.91
C GLY A 277 -15.95 11.58 -1.94
N GLY A 278 -15.88 10.57 -1.07
CA GLY A 278 -14.77 9.63 -1.00
C GLY A 278 -13.51 10.13 -0.30
N ALA A 279 -13.49 11.40 0.12
CA ALA A 279 -12.31 12.03 0.68
C ALA A 279 -11.96 11.50 2.08
N VAL A 280 -12.94 11.09 2.89
CA VAL A 280 -12.70 10.46 4.20
C VAL A 280 -12.01 9.11 4.01
N ALA A 281 -12.49 8.30 3.07
CA ALA A 281 -11.87 7.05 2.68
C ALA A 281 -10.48 7.28 2.07
N ALA A 282 -10.31 8.30 1.23
CA ALA A 282 -9.04 8.61 0.61
C ALA A 282 -7.97 9.02 1.63
N LEU A 283 -8.31 9.87 2.61
CA LEU A 283 -7.43 10.17 3.74
C LEU A 283 -7.03 8.91 4.51
N ARG A 284 -7.99 8.01 4.75
CA ARG A 284 -7.74 6.75 5.47
C ARG A 284 -6.80 5.82 4.72
N TYR A 285 -6.98 5.65 3.41
CA TYR A 285 -6.11 4.81 2.57
C TYR A 285 -4.72 5.44 2.34
N GLY A 286 -4.66 6.76 2.13
CA GLY A 286 -3.39 7.47 1.96
C GLY A 286 -2.56 7.50 3.25
N ARG A 287 -3.16 7.84 4.39
CA ARG A 287 -2.50 7.79 5.71
C ARG A 287 -2.00 6.39 6.02
N ALA A 288 -2.78 5.36 5.71
CA ALA A 288 -2.33 4.00 5.91
C ALA A 288 -1.01 3.66 5.22
N LEU A 289 -0.90 4.08 3.96
CA LEU A 289 0.25 3.78 3.14
C LEU A 289 1.51 4.49 3.66
N VAL A 290 1.37 5.73 4.13
CA VAL A 290 2.49 6.58 4.58
C VAL A 290 2.80 6.38 6.07
N ASP A 291 1.80 6.38 6.94
CA ASP A 291 1.99 6.31 8.39
C ASP A 291 2.54 4.95 8.85
N THR A 292 2.21 3.86 8.14
CA THR A 292 2.63 2.51 8.53
C THR A 292 4.16 2.38 8.57
N PRO A 293 4.90 2.66 7.48
CA PRO A 293 6.37 2.65 7.54
C PRO A 293 6.91 3.78 8.43
N ALA A 294 6.27 4.95 8.45
CA ALA A 294 6.70 6.10 9.27
C ALA A 294 6.69 5.81 10.78
N GLN A 295 5.87 4.86 11.24
CA GLN A 295 5.78 4.53 12.66
C GLN A 295 6.56 3.29 13.08
N ILE A 296 6.85 2.34 12.18
CA ILE A 296 7.52 1.08 12.55
C ILE A 296 9.00 1.33 12.84
N PHE A 297 9.70 1.98 11.91
CA PHE A 297 11.15 2.17 12.00
C PHE A 297 11.57 3.12 13.15
N PRO A 298 11.02 4.34 13.27
CA PRO A 298 11.44 5.27 14.31
C PRO A 298 11.07 4.79 15.72
N LEU A 299 9.99 4.01 15.85
CA LEU A 299 9.59 3.45 17.14
C LEU A 299 10.63 2.44 17.68
N ALA A 300 11.20 1.61 16.80
CA ALA A 300 12.28 0.69 17.17
C ALA A 300 13.53 1.47 17.61
N LEU A 301 13.91 2.49 16.82
CA LEU A 301 15.05 3.34 17.11
C LEU A 301 14.86 4.10 18.43
N ARG A 302 13.70 4.71 18.64
CA ARG A 302 13.31 5.41 19.88
C ARG A 302 13.50 4.54 21.12
N ARG A 303 12.98 3.31 21.10
CA ARG A 303 13.11 2.35 22.21
C ARG A 303 14.56 1.99 22.51
N ALA A 304 15.39 1.85 21.48
CA ALA A 304 16.80 1.55 21.64
C ALA A 304 17.58 2.74 22.22
N LEU A 305 17.26 3.97 21.81
CA LEU A 305 18.01 5.17 22.17
C LEU A 305 17.63 5.74 23.55
N PHE A 306 16.37 5.62 23.97
CA PHE A 306 15.87 6.30 25.17
C PHE A 306 16.67 6.02 26.46
N PRO A 307 17.05 4.76 26.78
CA PRO A 307 17.84 4.49 27.99
C PRO A 307 19.21 5.19 27.97
N PHE A 308 19.88 5.20 26.82
CA PHE A 308 21.17 5.87 26.67
C PHE A 308 21.04 7.40 26.77
N MET A 309 19.99 7.98 26.18
CA MET A 309 19.72 9.41 26.31
C MET A 309 19.38 9.80 27.76
N SER A 310 18.66 8.95 28.49
CA SER A 310 18.37 9.17 29.92
C SER A 310 19.63 9.11 30.78
N GLU A 311 20.54 8.16 30.52
CA GLU A 311 21.83 8.07 31.20
C GLU A 311 22.72 9.29 30.91
N MET A 312 22.78 9.73 29.65
CA MET A 312 23.52 10.93 29.26
C MET A 312 22.92 12.21 29.85
N ALA A 313 21.58 12.31 29.93
CA ALA A 313 20.90 13.42 30.60
C ALA A 313 21.23 13.48 32.09
N ALA A 314 21.16 12.34 32.79
CA ALA A 314 21.47 12.24 34.21
C ALA A 314 22.93 12.61 34.53
N ARG A 315 23.86 12.33 33.60
CA ARG A 315 25.27 12.70 33.70
C ARG A 315 25.60 14.08 33.12
N ASN A 316 24.61 14.80 32.58
CA ASN A 316 24.78 16.08 31.91
C ASN A 316 25.82 16.03 30.75
N GLU A 317 25.93 14.88 30.07
CA GLU A 317 26.86 14.64 28.95
C GLU A 317 26.29 15.21 27.63
N ARG A 318 26.21 16.55 27.54
CA ARG A 318 25.56 17.26 26.43
C ARG A 318 26.18 16.96 25.07
N GLU A 319 27.51 16.85 24.97
CA GLU A 319 28.23 16.57 23.72
C GLU A 319 27.86 15.19 23.17
N ARG A 320 27.86 14.17 24.03
CA ARG A 320 27.53 12.79 23.64
C ARG A 320 26.05 12.65 23.28
N MET A 321 25.18 13.39 23.98
CA MET A 321 23.77 13.48 23.61
C MET A 321 23.59 14.15 22.25
N THR A 322 24.27 15.26 21.98
CA THR A 322 24.24 15.94 20.66
C THR A 322 24.69 14.98 19.56
N GLU A 323 25.81 14.28 19.74
CA GLU A 323 26.31 13.31 18.77
C GLU A 323 25.29 12.19 18.51
N MET A 324 24.66 11.66 19.56
CA MET A 324 23.63 10.63 19.43
C MET A 324 22.39 11.13 18.70
N VAL A 325 21.90 12.34 18.99
CA VAL A 325 20.76 12.95 18.30
C VAL A 325 21.08 13.15 16.82
N VAL A 326 22.22 13.77 16.49
CA VAL A 326 22.65 14.00 15.10
C VAL A 326 22.82 12.69 14.33
N ARG A 327 23.43 11.68 14.95
CA ARG A 327 23.58 10.35 14.33
C ARG A 327 22.23 9.68 14.08
N SER A 328 21.31 9.78 15.03
CA SER A 328 19.97 9.20 14.92
C SER A 328 19.14 9.89 13.84
N LEU A 329 19.23 11.22 13.74
CA LEU A 329 18.58 11.99 12.67
C LEU A 329 19.14 11.65 11.29
N ARG A 330 20.46 11.40 11.17
CA ARG A 330 21.05 10.91 9.91
C ARG A 330 20.52 9.53 9.52
N VAL A 331 20.36 8.61 10.47
CA VAL A 331 19.75 7.30 10.23
C VAL A 331 18.30 7.44 9.78
N VAL A 332 17.52 8.31 10.42
CA VAL A 332 16.15 8.62 10.00
C VAL A 332 16.13 9.22 8.59
N ALA A 333 17.01 10.17 8.28
CA ALA A 333 17.10 10.78 6.95
C ALA A 333 17.51 9.76 5.87
N PHE A 334 18.46 8.89 6.18
CA PHE A 334 18.91 7.82 5.29
C PHE A 334 17.77 6.88 4.88
N VAL A 335 16.79 6.65 5.74
CA VAL A 335 15.61 5.82 5.43
C VAL A 335 14.50 6.63 4.77
N PHE A 336 14.12 7.79 5.33
CA PHE A 336 12.92 8.48 4.89
C PHE A 336 13.11 9.39 3.69
N VAL A 337 14.30 9.91 3.42
CA VAL A 337 14.54 10.69 2.19
C VAL A 337 14.37 9.83 0.93
N PRO A 338 15.06 8.67 0.77
CA PRO A 338 14.80 7.82 -0.39
C PRO A 338 13.38 7.27 -0.41
N MET A 339 12.77 6.94 0.74
CA MET A 339 11.38 6.52 0.79
C MET A 339 10.43 7.62 0.31
N THR A 340 10.67 8.87 0.68
CA THR A 340 9.89 10.03 0.19
C THR A 340 9.97 10.12 -1.33
N VAL A 341 11.18 10.09 -1.89
CA VAL A 341 11.37 10.18 -3.35
C VAL A 341 10.76 8.98 -4.07
N ALA A 342 10.93 7.77 -3.54
CA ALA A 342 10.34 6.57 -4.10
C ALA A 342 8.81 6.61 -4.08
N MET A 343 8.20 7.03 -2.96
CA MET A 343 6.76 7.19 -2.86
C MET A 343 6.21 8.29 -3.77
N LEU A 344 6.96 9.38 -3.97
CA LEU A 344 6.57 10.43 -4.91
C LEU A 344 6.64 9.95 -6.37
N LEU A 345 7.72 9.27 -6.77
CA LEU A 345 7.89 8.75 -8.13
C LEU A 345 6.91 7.62 -8.45
N LEU A 346 6.68 6.71 -7.49
CA LEU A 346 5.81 5.55 -7.64
C LEU A 346 4.40 5.75 -7.07
N ARG A 347 3.98 6.99 -6.81
CA ARG A 347 2.69 7.29 -6.15
C ARG A 347 1.49 6.60 -6.81
N TYR A 348 1.42 6.59 -8.14
CA TYR A 348 0.37 5.89 -8.89
C TYR A 348 0.56 4.36 -8.81
N PRO A 349 1.70 3.78 -9.25
CA PRO A 349 1.92 2.33 -9.15
C PRO A 349 1.69 1.72 -7.76
N ILE A 350 2.07 2.42 -6.69
CA ILE A 350 1.88 1.93 -5.33
C ILE A 350 0.40 1.91 -4.97
N VAL A 351 -0.34 2.99 -5.23
CA VAL A 351 -1.78 3.06 -4.95
C VAL A 351 -2.53 2.04 -5.80
N GLU A 352 -2.17 1.91 -7.08
CA GLU A 352 -2.76 0.93 -7.99
C GLU A 352 -2.51 -0.51 -7.52
N ALA A 353 -1.25 -0.87 -7.24
CA ALA A 353 -0.89 -2.22 -6.81
C ALA A 353 -1.51 -2.60 -5.45
N VAL A 354 -1.63 -1.66 -4.52
CA VAL A 354 -2.14 -1.94 -3.17
C VAL A 354 -3.66 -1.91 -3.13
N TYR A 355 -4.30 -0.96 -3.83
CA TYR A 355 -5.73 -0.69 -3.65
C TYR A 355 -6.59 -0.90 -4.90
N GLN A 356 -6.08 -0.78 -6.13
CA GLN A 356 -6.90 -0.77 -7.35
C GLN A 356 -7.36 -2.16 -7.81
N TRP A 357 -8.25 -2.73 -7.00
CA TRP A 357 -8.90 -4.02 -7.21
C TRP A 357 -10.40 -3.86 -6.92
N GLY A 358 -11.26 -4.72 -7.48
CA GLY A 358 -12.70 -4.72 -7.18
C GLY A 358 -13.37 -3.36 -7.42
N LYS A 359 -14.04 -2.81 -6.40
CA LYS A 359 -14.75 -1.51 -6.47
C LYS A 359 -13.81 -0.29 -6.39
N PHE A 360 -12.53 -0.48 -6.10
CA PHE A 360 -11.57 0.62 -6.09
C PHE A 360 -11.05 0.83 -7.52
N GLY A 361 -11.62 1.82 -8.20
CA GLY A 361 -11.29 2.15 -9.59
C GLY A 361 -10.22 3.23 -9.72
N LYS A 362 -9.98 3.65 -10.97
CA LYS A 362 -9.04 4.74 -11.31
C LYS A 362 -9.41 6.06 -10.61
N GLU A 363 -10.68 6.35 -10.49
CA GLU A 363 -11.18 7.56 -9.81
C GLU A 363 -10.81 7.56 -8.31
N SER A 364 -10.89 6.39 -7.65
CA SER A 364 -10.40 6.20 -6.28
C SER A 364 -8.88 6.41 -6.18
N THR A 365 -8.12 5.95 -7.17
CA THR A 365 -6.68 6.19 -7.27
C THR A 365 -6.36 7.68 -7.40
N GLU A 366 -7.06 8.39 -8.29
CA GLU A 366 -6.90 9.83 -8.50
C GLU A 366 -7.24 10.65 -7.24
N LEU A 367 -8.14 10.15 -6.40
CA LEU A 367 -8.47 10.77 -5.11
C LEU A 367 -7.42 10.47 -4.01
N VAL A 368 -6.82 9.27 -4.00
CA VAL A 368 -5.84 8.86 -2.97
C VAL A 368 -4.43 9.37 -3.26
N VAL A 369 -4.03 9.46 -4.52
CA VAL A 369 -2.66 9.86 -4.91
C VAL A 369 -2.26 11.25 -4.37
N PRO A 370 -3.11 12.30 -4.41
CA PRO A 370 -2.79 13.59 -3.79
C PRO A 370 -2.52 13.48 -2.28
N VAL A 371 -3.30 12.65 -1.57
CA VAL A 371 -3.08 12.40 -0.13
C VAL A 371 -1.72 11.78 0.11
N VAL A 372 -1.38 10.72 -0.63
CA VAL A 372 -0.07 10.04 -0.53
C VAL A 372 1.06 11.01 -0.85
N THR A 373 0.91 11.82 -1.89
CA THR A 373 1.90 12.82 -2.31
C THR A 373 2.18 13.81 -1.19
N CYS A 374 1.14 14.44 -0.64
CA CYS A 374 1.28 15.45 0.40
C CYS A 374 1.81 14.88 1.72
N LEU A 375 1.40 13.66 2.10
CA LEU A 375 1.90 12.99 3.31
C LEU A 375 3.34 12.49 3.15
N ALA A 376 3.72 11.98 1.97
CA ALA A 376 5.07 11.50 1.71
C ALA A 376 6.12 12.59 1.93
N LEU A 377 5.81 13.85 1.57
CA LEU A 377 6.66 15.01 1.85
C LEU A 377 6.95 15.20 3.36
N GLY A 378 6.08 14.68 4.23
CA GLY A 378 6.21 14.75 5.69
C GLY A 378 6.94 13.57 6.32
N LEU A 379 7.32 12.54 5.58
CA LEU A 379 7.91 11.30 6.14
C LEU A 379 9.15 11.57 6.99
N LEU A 380 10.07 12.41 6.50
CA LEU A 380 11.26 12.77 7.25
C LEU A 380 10.90 13.46 8.57
N ALA A 381 9.94 14.39 8.55
CA ALA A 381 9.48 15.07 9.75
C ALA A 381 8.81 14.10 10.72
N MET A 382 8.01 13.16 10.24
CA MET A 382 7.36 12.14 11.06
C MET A 382 8.37 11.27 11.81
N GLY A 383 9.45 10.86 11.13
CA GLY A 383 10.54 10.11 11.77
C GLY A 383 11.39 10.97 12.70
N ALA A 384 11.73 12.20 12.30
CA ALA A 384 12.56 13.10 13.09
C ALA A 384 11.86 13.54 14.39
N GLU A 385 10.54 13.75 14.35
CA GLU A 385 9.74 14.08 15.54
C GLU A 385 9.92 13.04 16.64
N MET A 386 9.92 11.75 16.31
CA MET A 386 10.09 10.67 17.30
C MET A 386 11.46 10.67 17.95
N ILE A 387 12.50 11.15 17.26
CA ILE A 387 13.86 11.23 17.81
C ILE A 387 14.06 12.51 18.60
N LEU A 388 13.55 13.64 18.11
CA LEU A 388 13.71 14.94 18.76
C LEU A 388 12.92 15.07 20.06
N LEU A 389 11.85 14.28 20.26
CA LEU A 389 11.12 14.25 21.53
C LEU A 389 11.91 13.58 22.66
N GLU A 390 12.83 12.65 22.35
CA GLU A 390 13.50 11.84 23.37
C GLU A 390 14.44 12.64 24.29
N PRO A 391 15.26 13.59 23.79
CA PRO A 391 16.05 14.45 24.67
C PRO A 391 15.19 15.24 25.66
N TYR A 392 14.03 15.76 25.25
CA TYR A 392 13.12 16.47 26.15
C TYR A 392 12.64 15.57 27.27
N PHE A 393 12.20 14.36 26.96
CA PHE A 393 11.74 13.39 27.96
C PHE A 393 12.88 12.88 28.85
N ALA A 394 14.07 12.63 28.29
CA ALA A 394 15.26 12.26 29.04
C ALA A 394 15.67 13.35 30.05
N MET A 395 15.50 14.62 29.69
CA MET A 395 15.72 15.79 30.57
C MET A 395 14.51 16.13 31.46
N SER A 396 13.46 15.30 31.48
CA SER A 396 12.21 15.54 32.21
C SER A 396 11.47 16.84 31.85
N ASP A 397 11.70 17.40 30.66
CA ASP A 397 10.93 18.54 30.16
C ASP A 397 9.75 18.09 29.30
N THR A 398 8.56 18.14 29.88
CA THR A 398 7.29 17.84 29.20
C THR A 398 6.54 19.10 28.74
N LEU A 399 6.90 20.27 29.26
CA LEU A 399 6.20 21.52 28.98
C LEU A 399 6.56 22.08 27.61
N THR A 400 7.84 22.03 27.22
CA THR A 400 8.28 22.55 25.93
C THR A 400 7.64 21.80 24.77
N PRO A 401 7.65 20.45 24.72
CA PRO A 401 6.95 19.70 23.67
C PRO A 401 5.43 19.96 23.64
N THR A 402 4.82 20.17 24.81
CA THR A 402 3.38 20.46 24.91
C THR A 402 3.04 21.83 24.31
N LYS A 403 3.80 22.88 24.64
CA LYS A 403 3.61 24.23 24.05
C LYS A 403 3.75 24.18 22.52
N ILE A 404 4.75 23.47 22.01
CA ILE A 404 4.95 23.29 20.57
C ILE A 404 3.78 22.50 19.95
N ALA A 405 3.25 21.49 20.63
CA ALA A 405 2.07 20.74 20.17
C ALA A 405 0.83 21.63 20.04
N VAL A 406 0.61 22.57 20.97
CA VAL A 406 -0.48 23.55 20.88
C VAL A 406 -0.30 24.48 19.67
N VAL A 407 0.89 25.05 19.49
CA VAL A 407 1.18 25.94 18.34
C VAL A 407 0.97 25.21 17.01
N THR A 408 1.48 23.99 16.90
CA THR A 408 1.37 23.20 15.66
C THR A 408 -0.04 22.67 15.42
N PHE A 409 -0.82 22.45 16.47
CA PHE A 409 -2.27 22.22 16.37
C PHE A 409 -2.97 23.43 15.74
N VAL A 410 -2.74 24.65 16.23
CA VAL A 410 -3.34 25.87 15.67
C VAL A 410 -2.95 26.05 14.20
N ILE A 411 -1.67 25.87 13.87
CA ILE A 411 -1.18 25.91 12.47
C ILE A 411 -1.91 24.88 11.62
N HIS A 412 -2.09 23.65 12.12
CA HIS A 412 -2.77 22.60 11.38
C HIS A 412 -4.22 22.95 11.08
N ILE A 413 -4.99 23.39 12.08
CA ILE A 413 -6.40 23.78 11.91
C ILE A 413 -6.52 24.94 10.93
N GLY A 414 -5.74 26.01 11.12
CA GLY A 414 -5.76 27.18 10.24
C GLY A 414 -5.36 26.87 8.80
N PHE A 415 -4.29 26.09 8.61
CA PHE A 415 -3.82 25.71 7.27
C PHE A 415 -4.85 24.84 6.54
N THR A 416 -5.38 23.81 7.21
CA THR A 416 -6.35 22.90 6.57
C THR A 416 -7.67 23.61 6.27
N ALA A 417 -8.11 24.53 7.14
CA ALA A 417 -9.26 25.40 6.88
C ALA A 417 -9.04 26.23 5.61
N ALA A 418 -7.91 26.95 5.52
CA ALA A 418 -7.58 27.78 4.36
C ALA A 418 -7.44 26.95 3.07
N ALA A 419 -6.74 25.81 3.14
CA ALA A 419 -6.51 24.94 1.99
C ALA A 419 -7.82 24.39 1.41
N VAL A 420 -8.78 24.02 2.26
CA VAL A 420 -10.06 23.45 1.80
C VAL A 420 -11.09 24.52 1.49
N LEU A 421 -11.32 25.47 2.41
CA LEU A 421 -12.45 26.40 2.35
C LEU A 421 -12.15 27.65 1.51
N ALA A 422 -10.90 28.11 1.45
CA ALA A 422 -10.52 29.31 0.71
C ALA A 422 -9.85 29.01 -0.63
N LEU A 423 -8.99 27.98 -0.68
CA LEU A 423 -8.14 27.70 -1.84
C LEU A 423 -8.61 26.52 -2.70
N GLY A 424 -9.56 25.71 -2.24
CA GLY A 424 -10.12 24.60 -3.01
C GLY A 424 -9.14 23.46 -3.30
N TRP A 425 -8.10 23.26 -2.49
CA TRP A 425 -7.07 22.22 -2.68
C TRP A 425 -7.56 20.79 -2.39
N GLY A 426 -8.83 20.63 -2.02
CA GLY A 426 -9.47 19.34 -1.77
C GLY A 426 -8.77 18.51 -0.71
N VAL A 427 -8.80 17.18 -0.89
CA VAL A 427 -8.27 16.22 0.08
C VAL A 427 -6.74 16.29 0.23
N GLY A 428 -6.04 16.71 -0.83
CA GLY A 428 -4.59 16.96 -0.80
C GLY A 428 -4.22 18.10 0.15
N GLY A 429 -5.04 19.15 0.21
CA GLY A 429 -4.85 20.27 1.15
C GLY A 429 -4.89 19.84 2.62
N ILE A 430 -5.80 18.94 2.98
CA ILE A 430 -5.89 18.38 4.34
C ILE A 430 -4.63 17.58 4.68
N ALA A 431 -4.20 16.72 3.75
CA ALA A 431 -2.97 15.94 3.88
C ALA A 431 -1.72 16.83 3.98
N LEU A 432 -1.64 17.90 3.20
CA LEU A 432 -0.51 18.83 3.25
C LEU A 432 -0.47 19.59 4.57
N GLY A 433 -1.62 20.01 5.10
CA GLY A 433 -1.69 20.62 6.43
C GLY A 433 -1.18 19.69 7.52
N TYR A 434 -1.30 18.38 7.36
CA TYR A 434 -0.69 17.42 8.28
C TYR A 434 0.83 17.47 8.23
N THR A 435 1.39 17.46 7.02
CA THR A 435 2.82 17.55 6.76
C THR A 435 3.41 18.87 7.26
N VAL A 436 2.78 20.01 6.94
CA VAL A 436 3.22 21.34 7.38
C VAL A 436 3.30 21.39 8.90
N ALA A 437 2.22 21.00 9.60
CA ALA A 437 2.19 21.04 11.06
C ALA A 437 3.30 20.19 11.70
N ARG A 438 3.56 18.98 11.16
CA ARG A 438 4.64 18.13 11.67
C ARG A 438 6.03 18.65 11.35
N THR A 439 6.25 19.18 10.14
CA THR A 439 7.52 19.81 9.78
C THR A 439 7.79 21.01 10.67
N THR A 440 6.81 21.88 10.89
CA THR A 440 6.93 22.99 11.84
C THR A 440 7.23 22.50 13.25
N LYS A 441 6.58 21.41 13.70
CA LYS A 441 6.86 20.80 15.00
C LYS A 441 8.32 20.37 15.14
N VAL A 442 8.87 19.69 14.14
CA VAL A 442 10.27 19.25 14.12
C VAL A 442 11.24 20.43 14.14
N LEU A 443 10.95 21.48 13.37
CA LEU A 443 11.78 22.69 13.35
C LEU A 443 11.77 23.38 14.72
N LEU A 444 10.61 23.53 15.35
CA LEU A 444 10.48 24.13 16.69
C LEU A 444 11.13 23.27 17.78
N LEU A 445 11.03 21.95 17.72
CA LEU A 445 11.72 21.03 18.64
C LEU A 445 13.24 21.11 18.45
N GLY A 446 13.73 21.10 17.20
CA GLY A 446 15.16 21.24 16.93
C GLY A 446 15.70 22.58 17.42
N TRP A 447 14.95 23.66 17.19
CA TRP A 447 15.30 24.99 17.68
C TRP A 447 15.29 25.07 19.21
N GLY A 448 14.29 24.51 19.88
CA GLY A 448 14.20 24.51 21.35
C GLY A 448 15.28 23.68 22.04
N LEU A 449 15.97 22.79 21.31
CA LEU A 449 17.12 22.02 21.82
C LEU A 449 18.46 22.76 21.67
N ARG A 450 18.51 23.87 20.92
CA ARG A 450 19.76 24.59 20.64
C ARG A 450 20.54 25.01 21.89
N ASP A 451 19.81 25.38 22.95
CA ASP A 451 20.37 25.88 24.22
C ASP A 451 20.59 24.75 25.25
N ARG A 452 20.14 23.53 24.92
CA ARG A 452 20.18 22.34 25.80
C ARG A 452 21.19 21.30 25.36
N LEU A 453 21.48 21.27 24.06
CA LEU A 453 22.49 20.43 23.45
C LEU A 453 23.79 21.21 23.28
N ALA A 454 24.92 20.50 23.20
CA ALA A 454 26.18 21.11 22.80
C ALA A 454 26.10 21.58 21.33
N ARG A 455 27.01 22.50 20.95
CA ARG A 455 27.07 23.06 19.60
C ARG A 455 27.21 21.95 18.55
N VAL A 456 26.31 21.95 17.58
CA VAL A 456 26.32 20.98 16.48
C VAL A 456 27.38 21.36 15.46
N ASP A 457 28.26 20.42 15.10
CA ASP A 457 29.11 20.56 13.92
C ASP A 457 28.30 20.23 12.66
N PHE A 458 28.12 21.23 11.80
CA PHE A 458 27.35 21.11 10.57
C PHE A 458 28.15 20.50 9.41
N ARG A 459 29.49 20.43 9.48
CA ARG A 459 30.31 19.90 8.37
C ARG A 459 29.98 18.43 8.06
N PRO A 460 29.94 17.49 9.03
CA PRO A 460 29.58 16.10 8.74
C PRO A 460 28.14 15.93 8.26
N ILE A 461 27.24 16.83 8.70
CA ILE A 461 25.84 16.85 8.28
C ILE A 461 25.73 17.27 6.82
N GLY A 462 26.44 18.32 6.41
CA GLY A 462 26.50 18.79 5.03
C GLY A 462 27.07 17.72 4.09
N VAL A 463 28.18 17.09 4.46
CA VAL A 463 28.78 15.99 3.69
C VAL A 463 27.80 14.82 3.54
N PHE A 464 27.13 14.43 4.64
CA PHE A 464 26.11 13.39 4.60
C PHE A 464 24.92 13.79 3.69
N ALA A 465 24.43 15.02 3.79
CA ALA A 465 23.32 15.52 3.00
C ALA A 465 23.62 15.51 1.49
N VAL A 466 24.83 15.93 1.09
CA VAL A 466 25.28 15.88 -0.31
C VAL A 466 25.37 14.43 -0.79
N ARG A 467 26.04 13.54 -0.04
CA ARG A 467 26.15 12.11 -0.40
C ARG A 467 24.79 11.44 -0.52
N LEU A 468 23.89 11.69 0.43
CA LEU A 468 22.53 11.17 0.42
C LEU A 468 21.75 11.71 -0.78
N SER A 469 21.85 13.00 -1.07
CA SER A 469 21.16 13.62 -2.21
C SER A 469 21.64 13.04 -3.55
N LEU A 470 22.95 12.82 -3.71
CA LEU A 470 23.51 12.17 -4.90
C LEU A 470 23.03 10.73 -5.04
N ALA A 471 23.04 9.94 -3.95
CA ALA A 471 22.54 8.56 -3.97
C ALA A 471 21.04 8.50 -4.30
N VAL A 472 20.24 9.40 -3.73
CA VAL A 472 18.80 9.51 -3.99
C VAL A 472 18.53 9.99 -5.41
N ALA A 473 19.33 10.91 -5.95
CA ALA A 473 19.21 11.35 -7.34
C ALA A 473 19.56 10.22 -8.31
N ALA A 474 20.60 9.43 -8.04
CA ALA A 474 20.93 8.25 -8.84
C ALA A 474 19.80 7.20 -8.79
N MET A 475 19.28 6.92 -7.60
CA MET A 475 18.12 6.03 -7.41
C MET A 475 16.90 6.54 -8.18
N ALA A 476 16.57 7.84 -8.06
CA ALA A 476 15.48 8.48 -8.77
C ALA A 476 15.67 8.40 -10.29
N GLY A 477 16.88 8.59 -10.79
CA GLY A 477 17.23 8.44 -12.19
C GLY A 477 17.02 7.02 -12.69
N VAL A 478 17.47 6.00 -11.96
CA VAL A 478 17.22 4.59 -12.30
C VAL A 478 15.73 4.27 -12.29
N MET A 479 15.01 4.69 -11.25
CA MET A 479 13.56 4.48 -11.16
C MET A 479 12.82 5.16 -12.30
N TRP A 480 13.19 6.41 -12.62
CA TRP A 480 12.62 7.14 -13.75
C TRP A 480 12.92 6.44 -15.07
N LEU A 481 14.15 5.97 -15.30
CA LEU A 481 14.51 5.20 -16.49
C LEU A 481 13.70 3.91 -16.60
N VAL A 482 13.51 3.16 -15.51
CA VAL A 482 12.69 1.95 -15.48
C VAL A 482 11.22 2.27 -15.79
N LEU A 483 10.68 3.37 -15.24
CA LEU A 483 9.33 3.83 -15.52
C LEU A 483 9.17 4.41 -16.94
N ALA A 484 10.22 5.01 -17.48
CA ALA A 484 10.28 5.59 -18.82
C ALA A 484 10.53 4.53 -19.90
N ARG A 485 11.00 3.32 -19.52
CA ARG A 485 11.01 2.18 -20.45
C ARG A 485 9.57 1.92 -20.86
N PRO A 486 9.27 1.94 -22.17
CA PRO A 486 7.92 1.78 -22.65
C PRO A 486 7.44 0.36 -22.34
N VAL A 487 6.70 0.19 -21.24
CA VAL A 487 5.74 -0.90 -21.10
C VAL A 487 4.68 -0.64 -22.16
N LEU A 488 4.83 -1.28 -23.34
CA LEU A 488 3.98 -1.16 -24.54
C LEU A 488 3.06 0.08 -24.52
N PRO A 489 3.54 1.22 -25.03
CA PRO A 489 2.92 2.51 -24.77
C PRO A 489 1.51 2.53 -25.38
N ARG A 490 0.58 3.28 -24.77
CA ARG A 490 -0.75 3.61 -25.34
C ARG A 490 -0.68 4.03 -26.83
N ALA A 491 0.46 4.53 -27.30
CA ALA A 491 0.73 4.84 -28.71
C ALA A 491 0.70 3.63 -29.67
N ALA A 492 0.91 2.40 -29.19
CA ALA A 492 0.74 1.16 -29.98
C ALA A 492 -0.74 0.74 -30.10
N LEU A 493 -1.64 1.34 -29.33
CA LEU A 493 -3.09 1.12 -29.37
C LEU A 493 -3.84 2.22 -30.14
N LEU A 494 -3.18 3.34 -30.45
CA LEU A 494 -3.72 4.45 -31.23
C LEU A 494 -3.48 4.19 -32.72
N LEU A 495 -4.48 4.47 -33.57
CA LEU A 495 -4.32 4.46 -35.03
C LEU A 495 -3.24 5.47 -35.44
N GLN A 496 -2.09 4.99 -35.94
CA GLN A 496 -1.07 5.88 -36.51
C GLN A 496 -1.53 6.41 -37.88
N ARG A 497 -1.19 7.67 -38.19
CA ARG A 497 -1.61 8.44 -39.38
C ARG A 497 -1.37 7.74 -40.73
N GLN A 498 -0.44 6.79 -40.77
CA GLN A 498 -0.03 6.05 -41.97
C GLN A 498 -0.71 4.67 -42.12
N GLN A 499 -1.45 4.19 -41.12
CA GLN A 499 -1.88 2.79 -41.03
C GLN A 499 -3.25 2.47 -41.65
N LEU A 500 -4.04 3.45 -42.11
CA LEU A 500 -5.26 3.14 -42.87
C LEU A 500 -4.88 2.71 -44.30
N LYS A 501 -4.75 1.40 -44.54
CA LYS A 501 -4.34 0.82 -45.84
C LYS A 501 -5.36 1.06 -46.97
N ASP A 502 -6.66 1.23 -46.66
CA ASP A 502 -7.73 1.39 -47.67
C ASP A 502 -8.72 2.52 -47.28
N LYS A 503 -8.23 3.77 -47.31
CA LYS A 503 -8.87 4.97 -46.72
C LYS A 503 -10.25 5.30 -47.32
N SER A 504 -10.44 5.06 -48.61
CA SER A 504 -11.68 5.38 -49.34
C SER A 504 -12.85 4.46 -48.99
N ARG A 505 -12.59 3.17 -48.72
CA ARG A 505 -13.63 2.16 -48.41
C ARG A 505 -14.18 2.24 -46.99
N LEU A 506 -13.32 2.55 -46.02
CA LEU A 506 -13.78 2.82 -44.64
C LEU A 506 -14.62 4.11 -44.59
N LEU A 507 -14.15 5.16 -45.26
CA LEU A 507 -14.85 6.45 -45.31
C LEU A 507 -16.19 6.37 -46.04
N THR A 508 -16.29 5.63 -47.15
CA THR A 508 -17.59 5.40 -47.83
C THR A 508 -18.59 4.60 -46.98
N THR A 509 -18.11 3.74 -46.08
CA THR A 509 -18.98 3.00 -45.15
C THR A 509 -19.44 3.86 -43.99
N LEU A 510 -18.56 4.73 -43.47
CA LEU A 510 -18.92 5.70 -42.43
C LEU A 510 -19.76 6.87 -42.97
N ALA A 511 -19.64 7.21 -44.27
CA ALA A 511 -20.37 8.29 -44.92
C ALA A 511 -21.78 7.88 -45.41
N ASN A 512 -22.17 6.60 -45.30
CA ASN A 512 -23.52 6.14 -45.64
C ASN A 512 -24.29 5.69 -44.37
N PRO A 513 -24.75 6.64 -43.53
CA PRO A 513 -25.44 6.35 -42.27
C PRO A 513 -26.85 5.74 -42.44
N ALA A 514 -27.32 5.53 -43.67
CA ALA A 514 -28.65 5.01 -43.98
C ALA A 514 -28.71 3.48 -44.20
N ASP A 515 -27.59 2.74 -44.06
CA ASP A 515 -27.60 1.27 -44.14
C ASP A 515 -28.03 0.66 -42.79
N PRO A 516 -29.23 0.03 -42.69
CA PRO A 516 -29.74 -0.55 -41.45
C PRO A 516 -28.90 -1.72 -40.91
N ARG A 517 -27.87 -2.18 -41.65
CA ARG A 517 -27.05 -3.34 -41.31
C ARG A 517 -25.74 -3.00 -40.58
N ALA A 518 -25.45 -1.71 -40.29
CA ALA A 518 -24.19 -1.28 -39.67
C ALA A 518 -24.38 -0.45 -38.36
N PRO A 519 -24.96 -1.02 -37.29
CA PRO A 519 -25.23 -0.32 -36.03
C PRO A 519 -23.96 0.24 -35.35
N LEU A 520 -22.81 -0.41 -35.52
CA LEU A 520 -21.53 0.12 -35.06
C LEU A 520 -21.10 1.40 -35.82
N SER A 521 -21.31 1.47 -37.14
CA SER A 521 -20.95 2.65 -37.93
C SER A 521 -21.77 3.87 -37.54
N ALA A 522 -23.08 3.70 -37.30
CA ALA A 522 -23.97 4.75 -36.81
C ALA A 522 -23.53 5.27 -35.43
N TYR A 523 -23.16 4.35 -34.52
CA TYR A 523 -22.63 4.73 -33.20
C TYR A 523 -21.33 5.53 -33.31
N LEU A 524 -20.37 5.10 -34.13
CA LEU A 524 -19.11 5.82 -34.34
C LEU A 524 -19.36 7.23 -34.87
N VAL A 525 -20.17 7.37 -35.92
CA VAL A 525 -20.47 8.67 -36.55
C VAL A 525 -21.17 9.62 -35.57
N ALA A 526 -22.10 9.12 -34.75
CA ALA A 526 -22.78 9.92 -33.73
C ALA A 526 -21.82 10.49 -32.65
N HIS A 527 -20.69 9.82 -32.42
CA HIS A 527 -19.68 10.24 -31.44
C HIS A 527 -18.51 11.03 -32.07
N PHE A 528 -18.52 11.25 -33.38
CA PHE A 528 -17.56 12.10 -34.07
C PHE A 528 -17.88 13.59 -33.90
N SER A 529 -16.84 14.42 -33.98
CA SER A 529 -17.00 15.86 -33.83
C SER A 529 -17.90 16.45 -34.94
N PRO A 530 -18.57 17.59 -34.70
CA PRO A 530 -19.39 18.25 -35.72
C PRO A 530 -18.63 18.49 -37.04
N GLU A 531 -17.36 18.85 -36.95
CA GLU A 531 -16.47 19.10 -38.08
C GLU A 531 -16.18 17.81 -38.87
N THR A 532 -15.92 16.70 -38.18
CA THR A 532 -15.71 15.38 -38.81
C THR A 532 -16.99 14.89 -39.47
N ARG A 533 -18.16 15.09 -38.85
CA ARG A 533 -19.46 14.71 -39.41
C ARG A 533 -19.82 15.51 -40.66
N GLN A 534 -19.60 16.83 -40.63
CA GLN A 534 -19.81 17.69 -41.80
C GLN A 534 -18.90 17.27 -42.96
N ALA A 535 -17.60 17.07 -42.69
CA ALA A 535 -16.64 16.66 -43.70
C ALA A 535 -16.87 15.22 -44.22
N LEU A 536 -17.48 14.34 -43.42
CA LEU A 536 -17.96 13.02 -43.85
C LEU A 536 -19.19 13.14 -44.78
N GLY A 537 -20.12 14.05 -44.50
CA GLY A 537 -21.32 14.26 -45.33
C GLY A 537 -21.01 14.89 -46.69
N GLU A 538 -20.01 15.77 -46.74
CA GLU A 538 -19.51 16.40 -47.97
C GLU A 538 -18.68 15.41 -48.84
N PHE A 539 -18.25 14.27 -48.29
CA PHE A 539 -17.43 13.27 -48.97
C PHE A 539 -18.27 12.35 -49.88
N HIS A 540 -18.46 12.74 -51.15
CA HIS A 540 -19.11 11.92 -52.17
C HIS A 540 -18.13 11.54 -53.30
N ARG A 541 -17.73 10.26 -53.36
CA ARG A 541 -17.04 9.56 -54.48
C ARG A 541 -16.08 10.39 -55.36
N ALA A 542 -15.05 10.99 -54.76
CA ALA A 542 -13.91 11.50 -55.51
C ALA A 542 -12.59 11.21 -54.78
N ILE A 543 -11.50 11.30 -55.55
CA ILE A 543 -10.07 10.99 -55.28
C ILE A 543 -9.63 11.18 -53.81
N ASP A 544 -8.70 10.31 -53.37
CA ASP A 544 -8.05 10.21 -52.04
C ASP A 544 -8.42 11.31 -51.01
N PRO A 545 -9.05 10.97 -49.86
CA PRO A 545 -9.65 11.95 -48.97
C PRO A 545 -8.69 13.04 -48.50
N PRO A 546 -9.15 14.28 -48.24
CA PRO A 546 -8.31 15.37 -47.76
C PRO A 546 -7.54 14.97 -46.49
N ALA A 547 -6.28 15.40 -46.38
CA ALA A 547 -5.44 15.11 -45.21
C ALA A 547 -6.06 15.59 -43.89
N ALA A 548 -6.84 16.68 -43.94
CA ALA A 548 -7.59 17.21 -42.81
C ALA A 548 -8.68 16.24 -42.32
N LEU A 549 -9.48 15.67 -43.24
CA LEU A 549 -10.52 14.69 -42.91
C LEU A 549 -9.91 13.39 -42.33
N LYS A 550 -8.80 12.92 -42.92
CA LYS A 550 -8.06 11.75 -42.42
C LYS A 550 -7.56 11.96 -40.99
N ARG A 551 -7.11 13.18 -40.66
CA ARG A 551 -6.63 13.55 -39.33
C ARG A 551 -7.78 13.61 -38.32
N ALA A 552 -8.84 14.32 -38.66
CA ALA A 552 -10.02 14.47 -37.81
C ALA A 552 -10.67 13.11 -37.50
N LEU A 553 -10.79 12.23 -38.49
CA LEU A 553 -11.31 10.87 -38.31
C LEU A 553 -10.43 10.01 -37.39
N ALA A 554 -9.11 10.06 -37.56
CA ALA A 554 -8.19 9.29 -36.71
C ALA A 554 -8.26 9.77 -35.25
N ASP A 555 -8.34 11.09 -35.05
CA ASP A 555 -8.45 11.69 -33.72
C ASP A 555 -9.80 11.32 -33.05
N ASP A 556 -10.90 11.29 -33.80
CA ASP A 556 -12.22 10.89 -33.30
C ASP A 556 -12.36 9.40 -33.00
N LEU A 557 -11.81 8.53 -33.86
CA LEU A 557 -11.74 7.10 -33.60
C LEU A 557 -10.88 6.82 -32.36
N ASN A 558 -9.74 7.51 -32.21
CA ASN A 558 -8.88 7.38 -31.05
C ASN A 558 -9.56 7.88 -29.75
N ARG A 559 -10.35 8.97 -29.83
CA ARG A 559 -11.19 9.41 -28.72
C ARG A 559 -12.24 8.36 -28.35
N THR A 560 -12.89 7.77 -29.34
CA THR A 560 -13.94 6.75 -29.14
C THR A 560 -13.36 5.46 -28.54
N LEU A 561 -12.17 5.04 -28.99
CA LEU A 561 -11.44 3.89 -28.44
C LEU A 561 -11.09 4.05 -26.95
N ALA A 562 -10.86 5.28 -26.50
CA ALA A 562 -10.46 5.61 -25.14
C ALA A 562 -11.63 5.94 -24.19
N ALA A 563 -12.87 5.99 -24.69
CA ALA A 563 -14.04 6.46 -23.95
C ALA A 563 -14.81 5.30 -23.27
N ALA A 564 -15.95 4.90 -23.84
CA ALA A 564 -16.81 3.86 -23.30
C ALA A 564 -16.52 2.49 -23.96
N PRO A 565 -16.96 1.36 -23.35
CA PRO A 565 -16.93 0.07 -24.02
C PRO A 565 -17.67 0.12 -25.35
N LEU A 566 -16.98 -0.25 -26.42
CA LEU A 566 -17.54 -0.21 -27.76
C LEU A 566 -18.55 -1.35 -27.96
N TYR A 567 -18.27 -2.52 -27.37
CA TYR A 567 -19.09 -3.72 -27.46
C TYR A 567 -20.49 -3.52 -26.88
N ASP A 568 -21.47 -4.04 -27.60
CA ASP A 568 -22.89 -4.12 -27.25
C ASP A 568 -23.54 -5.13 -28.20
N ASP A 569 -24.53 -5.85 -27.69
CA ASP A 569 -25.11 -6.99 -28.39
C ASP A 569 -25.81 -6.56 -29.69
N GLU A 570 -26.41 -5.37 -29.74
CA GLU A 570 -27.01 -4.82 -30.96
C GLU A 570 -25.94 -4.29 -31.92
N ARG A 571 -24.89 -3.64 -31.39
CA ARG A 571 -23.81 -3.06 -32.22
C ARG A 571 -22.94 -4.10 -32.91
N PHE A 572 -22.77 -5.27 -32.31
CA PHE A 572 -21.90 -6.36 -32.80
C PHE A 572 -22.67 -7.61 -33.24
N ALA A 573 -24.00 -7.55 -33.35
CA ALA A 573 -24.86 -8.68 -33.75
C ALA A 573 -24.42 -9.39 -35.05
N ASN A 574 -23.80 -8.64 -35.98
CA ASN A 574 -23.36 -9.14 -37.29
C ASN A 574 -21.83 -9.26 -37.42
N VAL A 575 -21.08 -9.26 -36.31
CA VAL A 575 -19.61 -9.31 -36.30
C VAL A 575 -19.15 -10.58 -35.60
N GLU A 576 -18.43 -11.45 -36.33
CA GLU A 576 -17.81 -12.63 -35.73
C GLU A 576 -16.60 -12.22 -34.86
N LEU A 577 -16.71 -12.45 -33.55
CA LEU A 577 -15.65 -12.18 -32.59
C LEU A 577 -14.88 -13.46 -32.24
N ASP A 578 -13.56 -13.36 -32.15
CA ASP A 578 -12.69 -14.46 -31.72
C ASP A 578 -12.78 -14.73 -30.20
N ASP A 579 -12.39 -15.95 -29.78
CA ASP A 579 -12.48 -16.40 -28.39
C ASP A 579 -11.67 -15.53 -27.43
N ALA A 580 -10.58 -14.92 -27.90
CA ALA A 580 -9.75 -14.02 -27.11
C ALA A 580 -10.47 -12.69 -26.83
N THR A 581 -11.21 -12.19 -27.81
CA THR A 581 -12.02 -10.98 -27.71
C THR A 581 -13.24 -11.22 -26.85
N TRP A 582 -13.89 -12.38 -26.97
CA TRP A 582 -14.97 -12.79 -26.08
C TRP A 582 -14.54 -12.86 -24.61
N LYS A 583 -13.36 -13.43 -24.33
CA LYS A 583 -12.79 -13.43 -22.97
C LYS A 583 -12.55 -12.01 -22.44
N LEU A 584 -12.10 -11.11 -23.30
CA LEU A 584 -11.92 -9.70 -22.93
C LEU A 584 -13.26 -9.00 -22.70
N VAL A 585 -14.26 -9.17 -23.56
CA VAL A 585 -15.63 -8.65 -23.36
C VAL A 585 -16.19 -9.13 -22.01
N ALA A 586 -16.08 -10.43 -21.72
CA ALA A 586 -16.53 -11.02 -20.46
C ALA A 586 -15.82 -10.45 -19.23
N SER A 587 -14.53 -10.09 -19.36
CA SER A 587 -13.72 -9.54 -18.26
C SER A 587 -14.01 -8.08 -17.92
N ARG A 588 -14.82 -7.36 -18.71
CA ARG A 588 -15.16 -5.93 -18.55
C ARG A 588 -13.94 -5.04 -18.21
N PRO A 589 -12.91 -5.02 -19.08
CA PRO A 589 -11.65 -4.36 -18.80
C PRO A 589 -11.81 -2.84 -18.73
N ALA A 590 -10.92 -2.19 -17.98
CA ALA A 590 -10.84 -0.73 -17.87
C ALA A 590 -9.47 -0.20 -18.32
N GLY A 591 -9.38 1.09 -18.62
CA GLY A 591 -8.11 1.76 -18.95
C GLY A 591 -7.44 1.24 -20.23
N VAL A 592 -6.17 0.84 -20.17
CA VAL A 592 -5.40 0.37 -21.34
C VAL A 592 -5.96 -0.93 -21.90
N ALA A 593 -6.49 -1.80 -21.03
CA ALA A 593 -7.12 -3.05 -21.45
C ALA A 593 -8.48 -2.80 -22.14
N LEU A 594 -9.22 -1.75 -21.75
CA LEU A 594 -10.43 -1.31 -22.45
C LEU A 594 -10.10 -0.78 -23.85
N ALA A 595 -9.08 0.07 -23.96
CA ALA A 595 -8.62 0.56 -25.25
C ALA A 595 -8.17 -0.59 -26.17
N ARG A 596 -7.54 -1.63 -25.60
CA ARG A 596 -7.17 -2.86 -26.31
C ARG A 596 -8.39 -3.68 -26.75
N LEU A 597 -9.39 -3.82 -25.90
CA LEU A 597 -10.66 -4.46 -26.24
C LEU A 597 -11.36 -3.69 -27.37
N ASN A 598 -11.58 -2.39 -27.19
CA ASN A 598 -12.20 -1.51 -28.19
C ASN A 598 -11.45 -1.54 -29.53
N ARG A 599 -10.12 -1.60 -29.48
CA ARG A 599 -9.27 -1.73 -30.67
C ARG A 599 -9.50 -3.06 -31.39
N SER A 600 -9.51 -4.16 -30.65
CA SER A 600 -9.73 -5.50 -31.19
C SER A 600 -11.15 -5.66 -31.77
N LEU A 601 -12.14 -5.03 -31.14
CA LEU A 601 -13.52 -4.96 -31.63
C LEU A 601 -13.63 -4.19 -32.95
N LEU A 602 -12.95 -3.04 -33.08
CA LEU A 602 -12.91 -2.29 -34.36
C LEU A 602 -12.21 -3.07 -35.47
N GLU A 603 -11.12 -3.78 -35.16
CA GLU A 603 -10.39 -4.60 -36.13
C GLU A 603 -11.25 -5.73 -36.70
N GLN A 604 -12.06 -6.37 -35.86
CA GLN A 604 -12.96 -7.46 -36.25
C GLN A 604 -14.24 -6.98 -36.93
N ALA A 605 -14.73 -5.78 -36.57
CA ALA A 605 -15.89 -5.20 -37.24
C ALA A 605 -15.56 -4.59 -38.61
N TYR A 606 -14.30 -4.19 -38.85
CA TYR A 606 -13.84 -3.66 -40.14
C TYR A 606 -12.59 -4.39 -40.66
N PRO A 607 -12.71 -5.70 -40.95
CA PRO A 607 -11.59 -6.50 -41.40
C PRO A 607 -11.02 -5.96 -42.71
N HIS A 608 -9.70 -5.99 -42.86
CA HIS A 608 -8.94 -5.44 -44.00
C HIS A 608 -8.99 -3.90 -44.17
N ARG A 609 -9.77 -3.17 -43.36
CA ARG A 609 -9.88 -1.69 -43.41
C ARG A 609 -9.12 -1.00 -42.29
N ILE A 610 -8.98 -1.69 -41.16
CA ILE A 610 -8.13 -1.31 -40.02
C ILE A 610 -7.07 -2.40 -39.87
N PRO A 611 -5.76 -2.09 -39.95
CA PRO A 611 -4.73 -3.11 -39.80
C PRO A 611 -4.68 -3.61 -38.35
N PRO A 612 -4.36 -4.90 -38.15
CA PRO A 612 -4.15 -5.42 -36.80
C PRO A 612 -2.97 -4.69 -36.13
N VAL A 613 -3.03 -4.47 -34.82
CA VAL A 613 -1.96 -3.90 -33.96
C VAL A 613 -0.59 -4.63 -34.12
N ARG A 614 -0.52 -5.73 -34.86
CA ARG A 614 0.65 -6.60 -34.99
C ARG A 614 1.60 -6.31 -36.16
N GLU A 615 1.36 -5.30 -37.01
CA GLU A 615 2.32 -4.99 -38.07
C GLU A 615 3.37 -3.92 -37.68
N VAL A 616 4.59 -4.45 -37.47
CA VAL A 616 5.94 -3.89 -37.64
C VAL A 616 6.55 -3.09 -36.49
N ASN A 617 7.40 -3.78 -35.72
CA ASN A 617 8.64 -3.25 -35.15
C ASN A 617 9.65 -4.39 -34.98
N ALA A 618 10.95 -4.11 -35.15
CA ALA A 618 12.06 -5.04 -34.92
C ALA A 618 12.06 -5.69 -33.51
N SER A 619 11.39 -5.07 -32.53
CA SER A 619 11.16 -5.61 -31.19
C SER A 619 10.20 -6.81 -31.15
N THR A 620 9.36 -7.00 -32.17
CA THR A 620 8.42 -8.13 -32.25
C THR A 620 9.10 -9.38 -32.78
N VAL A 621 10.07 -9.24 -33.69
CA VAL A 621 10.90 -10.35 -34.18
C VAL A 621 11.75 -10.92 -33.04
N ALA A 622 12.32 -10.06 -32.18
CA ALA A 622 13.08 -10.46 -31.00
C ALA A 622 12.25 -11.23 -29.95
N ALA A 623 10.92 -11.03 -29.91
CA ALA A 623 10.04 -11.70 -28.95
C ALA A 623 9.71 -13.16 -29.32
N TYR A 624 9.96 -13.55 -30.58
CA TYR A 624 9.70 -14.89 -31.10
C TYR A 624 10.97 -15.64 -31.52
N GLN A 625 12.13 -14.99 -31.39
CA GLN A 625 13.43 -15.63 -31.53
C GLN A 625 13.71 -16.49 -30.29
N LEU A 626 14.29 -17.66 -30.53
CA LEU A 626 14.91 -18.49 -29.52
C LEU A 626 16.06 -17.75 -28.84
N ARG A 627 16.19 -17.94 -27.53
CA ARG A 627 17.37 -17.58 -26.75
C ARG A 627 18.01 -18.83 -26.15
N PRO A 628 19.31 -18.80 -25.81
CA PRO A 628 19.96 -19.92 -25.14
C PRO A 628 19.27 -20.34 -23.83
N GLU A 629 18.59 -19.40 -23.16
CA GLU A 629 17.83 -19.66 -21.93
C GLU A 629 16.49 -20.35 -22.15
N ASP A 630 15.99 -20.42 -23.39
CA ASP A 630 14.69 -21.03 -23.69
C ASP A 630 14.77 -22.58 -23.80
N PHE A 631 15.96 -23.17 -23.63
CA PHE A 631 16.16 -24.62 -23.62
C PHE A 631 16.18 -25.16 -22.19
N ASP A 632 15.03 -25.61 -21.68
CA ASP A 632 14.88 -26.14 -20.31
C ASP A 632 15.64 -27.48 -20.14
N TYR A 633 15.83 -28.26 -21.22
CA TYR A 633 16.65 -29.49 -21.26
C TYR A 633 17.59 -29.50 -22.46
N GLY A 634 18.58 -28.60 -22.45
CA GLY A 634 19.53 -28.40 -23.55
C GLY A 634 20.26 -29.68 -23.98
N ALA A 635 20.70 -30.50 -23.03
CA ALA A 635 21.36 -31.78 -23.31
C ALA A 635 20.47 -32.75 -24.12
N ARG A 636 19.20 -32.87 -23.75
CA ARG A 636 18.22 -33.76 -24.39
C ARG A 636 17.89 -33.29 -25.81
N PHE A 637 17.75 -31.98 -25.99
CA PHE A 637 17.48 -31.40 -27.30
C PHE A 637 18.65 -31.58 -28.28
N VAL A 638 19.88 -31.31 -27.83
CA VAL A 638 21.09 -31.50 -28.65
C VAL A 638 21.26 -32.98 -29.04
N MET A 639 20.97 -33.90 -28.12
CA MET A 639 20.97 -35.34 -28.42
C MET A 639 19.90 -35.72 -29.44
N THR A 640 18.71 -35.11 -29.36
CA THR A 640 17.63 -35.32 -30.33
C THR A 640 18.03 -34.86 -31.73
N LEU A 641 18.68 -33.69 -31.85
CA LEU A 641 19.25 -33.20 -33.10
C LEU A 641 20.41 -34.07 -33.61
N ARG A 642 21.22 -34.66 -32.72
CA ARG A 642 22.31 -35.57 -33.09
C ARG A 642 21.79 -36.88 -33.65
N GLU A 643 20.83 -37.49 -32.95
CA GLU A 643 20.27 -38.79 -33.31
C GLU A 643 19.34 -38.71 -34.52
N ALA A 644 18.65 -37.58 -34.73
CA ALA A 644 17.79 -37.31 -35.88
C ALA A 644 16.78 -38.45 -36.18
N LYS A 645 16.20 -39.02 -35.12
CA LYS A 645 15.32 -40.20 -35.20
C LYS A 645 13.91 -39.89 -35.68
N ASP A 646 13.45 -38.65 -35.52
CA ASP A 646 12.14 -38.20 -35.96
C ASP A 646 12.26 -37.30 -37.21
N PRO A 647 11.21 -37.22 -38.06
CA PRO A 647 11.25 -36.44 -39.28
C PRO A 647 11.53 -34.94 -39.08
N VAL A 648 11.15 -34.36 -37.92
CA VAL A 648 11.42 -32.95 -37.61
C VAL A 648 12.89 -32.76 -37.25
N SER A 649 13.48 -33.60 -36.40
CA SER A 649 14.89 -33.48 -36.01
C SER A 649 15.83 -33.76 -37.18
N ALA A 650 15.49 -34.72 -38.05
CA ALA A 650 16.23 -34.97 -39.29
C ALA A 650 16.23 -33.75 -40.23
N TYR A 651 15.07 -33.11 -40.38
CA TYR A 651 14.93 -31.90 -41.19
C TYR A 651 15.69 -30.71 -40.61
N LEU A 652 15.61 -30.50 -39.29
CA LEU A 652 16.34 -29.44 -38.60
C LEU A 652 17.84 -29.67 -38.75
N LYS A 653 18.35 -30.87 -38.42
CA LYS A 653 19.77 -31.25 -38.51
C LYS A 653 20.32 -31.01 -39.92
N ALA A 654 19.59 -31.39 -40.96
CA ALA A 654 20.02 -31.24 -42.35
C ALA A 654 20.25 -29.78 -42.77
N ARG A 655 19.61 -28.82 -42.08
CA ARG A 655 19.67 -27.37 -42.39
C ARG A 655 20.48 -26.56 -41.39
N LEU A 656 21.10 -27.21 -40.40
CA LEU A 656 22.10 -26.59 -39.54
C LEU A 656 23.40 -26.36 -40.32
N SER A 657 24.15 -25.33 -39.92
CA SER A 657 25.46 -25.05 -40.48
C SER A 657 26.42 -26.24 -40.29
N PRO A 658 27.40 -26.44 -41.20
CA PRO A 658 28.43 -27.47 -41.04
C PRO A 658 29.15 -27.41 -39.69
N GLU A 659 29.38 -26.20 -39.19
CA GLU A 659 30.04 -25.93 -37.91
C GLU A 659 29.20 -26.41 -36.72
N THR A 660 27.91 -26.03 -36.68
CA THR A 660 26.98 -26.48 -35.62
C THR A 660 26.83 -28.00 -35.65
N ARG A 661 26.73 -28.62 -36.84
CA ARG A 661 26.67 -30.09 -36.97
C ARG A 661 27.91 -30.78 -36.40
N ALA A 662 29.10 -30.28 -36.71
CA ALA A 662 30.34 -30.84 -36.17
C ALA A 662 30.42 -30.72 -34.64
N GLN A 663 29.89 -29.64 -34.05
CA GLN A 663 29.84 -29.49 -32.59
C GLN A 663 28.80 -30.43 -31.94
N ILE A 664 27.63 -30.63 -32.57
CA ILE A 664 26.60 -31.57 -32.11
C ILE A 664 27.12 -33.02 -32.17
N GLU A 665 27.85 -33.42 -33.21
CA GLU A 665 28.41 -34.79 -33.32
C GLU A 665 29.47 -35.09 -32.25
N ARG A 666 30.23 -34.06 -31.83
CA ARG A 666 31.26 -34.19 -30.78
C ARG A 666 30.68 -34.13 -29.37
N TYR A 667 29.44 -33.68 -29.21
CA TYR A 667 28.80 -33.53 -27.92
C TYR A 667 28.50 -34.88 -27.26
N GLN A 668 28.74 -34.99 -25.95
CA GLN A 668 28.44 -36.18 -25.15
C GLN A 668 27.36 -35.85 -24.11
N ALA A 669 26.34 -36.69 -24.00
CA ALA A 669 25.15 -36.47 -23.14
C ALA A 669 25.42 -36.40 -21.63
N SER A 670 26.66 -36.65 -21.19
CA SER A 670 27.04 -36.70 -19.77
C SER A 670 27.04 -35.34 -19.08
N TYR A 671 26.99 -34.23 -19.82
CA TYR A 671 27.02 -32.86 -19.31
C TYR A 671 26.14 -31.92 -20.15
N GLU A 672 25.60 -30.85 -19.57
CA GLU A 672 24.89 -29.81 -20.34
C GLU A 672 25.80 -29.20 -21.44
N PRO A 673 25.27 -28.92 -22.65
CA PRO A 673 26.03 -28.27 -23.72
C PRO A 673 26.60 -26.93 -23.24
N ASP A 674 27.82 -26.63 -23.65
CA ASP A 674 28.44 -25.35 -23.30
C ASP A 674 27.70 -24.17 -23.93
N ARG A 675 28.06 -22.95 -23.52
CA ARG A 675 27.40 -21.74 -24.01
C ARG A 675 27.61 -21.53 -25.51
N ALA A 676 28.74 -21.98 -26.06
CA ALA A 676 29.09 -21.81 -27.46
C ALA A 676 28.20 -22.69 -28.36
N LEU A 677 28.06 -23.97 -28.01
CA LEU A 677 27.19 -24.92 -28.71
C LEU A 677 25.72 -24.51 -28.59
N ARG A 678 25.26 -24.08 -27.40
CA ARG A 678 23.88 -23.58 -27.24
C ARG A 678 23.60 -22.36 -28.11
N GLN A 679 24.52 -21.40 -28.17
CA GLN A 679 24.36 -20.21 -29.00
C GLN A 679 24.36 -20.58 -30.50
N ALA A 680 25.26 -21.47 -30.94
CA ALA A 680 25.32 -21.90 -32.33
C ALA A 680 24.03 -22.60 -32.80
N VAL A 681 23.44 -23.45 -31.95
CA VAL A 681 22.14 -24.09 -32.22
C VAL A 681 21.01 -23.07 -32.26
N VAL A 682 20.97 -22.12 -31.32
CA VAL A 682 19.98 -21.02 -31.29
C VAL A 682 20.03 -20.19 -32.56
N ASP A 683 21.23 -19.80 -33.00
CA ASP A 683 21.43 -18.92 -34.15
C ASP A 683 20.97 -19.61 -35.45
N ASP A 684 21.28 -20.89 -35.62
CA ASP A 684 20.84 -21.68 -36.77
C ASP A 684 19.33 -21.91 -36.77
N LEU A 685 18.74 -22.22 -35.62
CA LEU A 685 17.28 -22.38 -35.52
C LEU A 685 16.55 -21.06 -35.76
N ASN A 686 17.05 -19.93 -35.25
CA ASN A 686 16.48 -18.62 -35.51
C ASN A 686 16.51 -18.22 -36.98
N ARG A 687 17.54 -18.63 -37.73
CA ARG A 687 17.56 -18.50 -39.19
C ARG A 687 16.48 -19.34 -39.85
N LEU A 688 16.27 -20.57 -39.40
CA LEU A 688 15.23 -21.46 -39.93
C LEU A 688 13.81 -20.96 -39.61
N LEU A 689 13.60 -20.41 -38.41
CA LEU A 689 12.31 -19.85 -38.01
C LEU A 689 11.90 -18.66 -38.89
N GLN A 690 12.87 -17.89 -39.39
CA GLN A 690 12.64 -16.77 -40.30
C GLN A 690 12.45 -17.18 -41.78
N GLY A 691 12.72 -18.45 -42.10
CA GLY A 691 12.61 -18.99 -43.45
C GLY A 691 11.22 -19.53 -43.76
N GLU A 692 11.17 -20.52 -44.65
CA GLU A 692 9.93 -21.19 -45.07
C GLU A 692 9.18 -21.86 -43.90
N CYS A 693 7.89 -22.13 -44.10
CA CYS A 693 7.07 -22.82 -43.11
C CYS A 693 7.67 -24.20 -42.75
N LEU A 694 7.85 -24.46 -41.46
CA LEU A 694 8.38 -25.73 -40.97
C LEU A 694 7.39 -26.89 -41.13
N TYR A 695 6.09 -26.59 -41.16
CA TYR A 695 5.04 -27.59 -41.23
C TYR A 695 5.03 -28.30 -42.57
N ASP A 696 5.08 -29.62 -42.52
CA ASP A 696 4.81 -30.52 -43.62
C ASP A 696 3.97 -31.69 -43.09
N ARG A 697 3.03 -32.18 -43.90
CA ARG A 697 2.02 -33.16 -43.48
C ARG A 697 2.64 -34.50 -43.09
N GLU A 698 3.70 -34.92 -43.79
CA GLU A 698 4.41 -36.17 -43.47
C GLU A 698 5.34 -35.95 -42.28
N ARG A 699 6.01 -34.79 -42.23
CA ARG A 699 6.96 -34.46 -41.16
C ARG A 699 6.32 -34.33 -39.78
N PHE A 700 5.14 -33.73 -39.70
CA PHE A 700 4.42 -33.50 -38.43
C PHE A 700 3.35 -34.56 -38.15
N ALA A 701 3.29 -35.66 -38.91
CA ALA A 701 2.24 -36.67 -38.78
C ALA A 701 2.13 -37.30 -37.38
N ALA A 702 3.26 -37.45 -36.68
CA ALA A 702 3.33 -38.03 -35.34
C ALA A 702 3.30 -36.98 -34.20
N ILE A 703 3.22 -35.69 -34.52
CA ILE A 703 3.29 -34.60 -33.54
C ILE A 703 1.90 -34.00 -33.34
N PRO A 704 1.35 -34.01 -32.11
CA PRO A 704 0.04 -33.45 -31.84
C PRO A 704 0.09 -31.93 -31.89
N ILE A 705 -0.31 -31.36 -33.03
CA ILE A 705 -0.44 -29.91 -33.19
C ILE A 705 -1.76 -29.40 -32.61
N SER A 706 -1.74 -28.22 -32.01
CA SER A 706 -2.96 -27.63 -31.45
C SER A 706 -3.94 -27.20 -32.55
N ARG A 707 -5.24 -27.12 -32.21
CA ARG A 707 -6.28 -26.64 -33.15
C ARG A 707 -6.02 -25.20 -33.62
N GLU A 708 -5.34 -24.40 -32.81
CA GLU A 708 -4.94 -23.02 -33.13
C GLU A 708 -3.77 -23.00 -34.13
N THR A 709 -2.75 -23.82 -33.90
CA THR A 709 -1.62 -23.99 -34.83
C THR A 709 -2.07 -24.57 -36.17
N ALA A 710 -2.97 -25.55 -36.18
CA ALA A 710 -3.53 -26.13 -37.42
C ALA A 710 -4.25 -25.07 -38.29
N LYS A 711 -5.05 -24.18 -37.67
CA LYS A 711 -5.69 -23.07 -38.39
C LYS A 711 -4.70 -22.05 -38.94
N LEU A 712 -3.56 -21.86 -38.28
CA LEU A 712 -2.50 -20.95 -38.76
C LEU A 712 -1.72 -21.58 -39.92
N VAL A 713 -1.46 -22.89 -39.87
CA VAL A 713 -0.87 -23.65 -40.98
C VAL A 713 -1.72 -23.51 -42.24
N GLU A 714 -3.05 -23.64 -42.14
CA GLU A 714 -3.98 -23.49 -43.27
C GLU A 714 -3.89 -22.12 -43.95
N ARG A 715 -3.57 -21.07 -43.17
CA ARG A 715 -3.50 -19.69 -43.65
C ARG A 715 -2.17 -19.32 -44.32
N ARG A 716 -1.15 -20.18 -44.24
CA ARG A 716 0.22 -19.96 -44.75
C ARG A 716 0.74 -18.52 -44.55
N PRO A 717 0.79 -18.03 -43.31
CA PRO A 717 1.19 -16.66 -43.04
C PRO A 717 2.67 -16.41 -43.35
N GLU A 718 2.99 -15.25 -43.92
CA GLU A 718 4.35 -14.80 -44.18
C GLU A 718 4.82 -13.76 -43.11
N GLY A 719 6.11 -13.40 -43.16
CA GLY A 719 6.70 -12.39 -42.26
C GLY A 719 6.69 -12.82 -40.79
N THR A 720 6.41 -11.88 -39.88
CA THR A 720 6.47 -12.14 -38.42
C THR A 720 5.45 -13.18 -37.94
N ILE A 721 4.32 -13.31 -38.64
CA ILE A 721 3.30 -14.32 -38.31
C ILE A 721 3.77 -15.71 -38.79
N GLY A 722 4.46 -15.80 -39.92
CA GLY A 722 5.15 -17.02 -40.37
C GLY A 722 6.25 -17.46 -39.40
N LEU A 723 7.03 -16.50 -38.89
CA LEU A 723 8.03 -16.75 -37.85
C LEU A 723 7.39 -17.28 -36.55
N TRP A 724 6.30 -16.65 -36.11
CA TRP A 724 5.54 -17.12 -34.94
C TRP A 724 4.95 -18.52 -35.15
N LEU A 725 4.42 -18.82 -36.33
CA LEU A 725 3.96 -20.15 -36.69
C LEU A 725 5.09 -21.18 -36.61
N ASN A 726 6.25 -20.89 -37.20
CA ASN A 726 7.42 -21.76 -37.12
C ASN A 726 7.89 -21.96 -35.66
N ARG A 727 7.81 -20.91 -34.84
CA ARG A 727 8.13 -20.97 -33.41
C ARG A 727 7.18 -21.90 -32.65
N LEU A 728 5.88 -21.78 -32.88
CA LEU A 728 4.86 -22.65 -32.28
C LEU A 728 5.02 -24.11 -32.70
N LEU A 729 5.29 -24.35 -33.99
CA LEU A 729 5.52 -25.70 -34.51
C LEU A 729 6.73 -26.37 -33.85
N LEU A 730 7.79 -25.60 -33.59
CA LEU A 730 8.97 -26.08 -32.91
C LEU A 730 8.72 -26.36 -31.42
N GLU A 731 7.93 -25.53 -30.75
CA GLU A 731 7.48 -25.76 -29.36
C GLU A 731 6.56 -26.98 -29.23
N GLU A 732 5.66 -27.19 -30.20
CA GLU A 732 4.76 -28.35 -30.19
C GLU A 732 5.51 -29.65 -30.51
N ALA A 733 6.57 -29.58 -31.34
CA ALA A 733 7.46 -30.71 -31.62
C ALA A 733 8.35 -31.08 -30.42
N TYR A 734 8.78 -30.09 -29.62
CA TYR A 734 9.76 -30.26 -28.54
C TYR A 734 9.30 -29.57 -27.25
N ARG A 735 8.09 -29.93 -26.80
CA ARG A 735 7.39 -29.25 -25.69
C ARG A 735 8.11 -29.34 -24.35
N ASP A 736 8.85 -30.42 -24.13
CA ASP A 736 9.60 -30.60 -22.91
C ASP A 736 10.93 -29.84 -22.97
N GLU A 737 11.54 -29.76 -24.16
CA GLU A 737 12.88 -29.22 -24.36
C GLU A 737 12.94 -27.71 -24.62
N ILE A 738 11.88 -27.11 -25.17
CA ILE A 738 11.82 -25.70 -25.57
C ILE A 738 10.69 -24.98 -24.82
N ALA A 739 11.06 -23.94 -24.07
CA ALA A 739 10.14 -23.15 -23.26
C ALA A 739 9.27 -22.19 -24.11
N PRO A 740 8.02 -21.91 -23.68
CA PRO A 740 7.15 -20.96 -24.38
C PRO A 740 7.63 -19.51 -24.21
N PRO A 741 7.30 -18.60 -25.16
CA PRO A 741 7.79 -17.22 -25.19
C PRO A 741 7.31 -16.38 -23.99
N SER A 742 6.30 -16.86 -23.25
CA SER A 742 5.74 -16.19 -22.07
C SER A 742 6.70 -16.14 -20.88
N LYS A 743 7.73 -17.00 -20.77
CA LYS A 743 8.70 -16.90 -19.66
C LYS A 743 9.49 -15.59 -19.67
N ALA A 744 9.67 -14.94 -20.84
CA ALA A 744 10.26 -13.60 -20.94
C ALA A 744 9.32 -12.48 -20.46
N VAL A 745 8.01 -12.68 -20.65
CA VAL A 745 6.96 -11.73 -20.24
C VAL A 745 6.57 -11.92 -18.78
N ASP A 746 6.73 -13.13 -18.23
CA ASP A 746 6.52 -13.41 -16.82
C ASP A 746 7.56 -12.70 -15.96
N PHE A 747 8.78 -12.46 -16.45
CA PHE A 747 9.75 -11.59 -15.76
C PHE A 747 9.28 -10.12 -15.66
N VAL A 748 8.38 -9.69 -16.55
CA VAL A 748 7.77 -8.34 -16.57
C VAL A 748 6.43 -8.32 -15.81
N ARG A 749 5.65 -9.41 -15.81
CA ARG A 749 4.44 -9.55 -14.99
C ARG A 749 4.76 -9.82 -13.51
N LEU A 750 5.92 -10.41 -13.20
CA LEU A 750 6.47 -10.52 -11.85
C LEU A 750 7.03 -9.18 -11.33
N SER A 751 7.11 -8.12 -12.15
CA SER A 751 7.67 -6.82 -11.70
C SER A 751 6.67 -5.86 -11.05
N VAL A 752 5.37 -6.18 -11.00
CA VAL A 752 4.35 -5.36 -10.30
C VAL A 752 4.05 -5.88 -8.89
N PRO A 753 3.99 -7.21 -8.62
CA PRO A 753 4.05 -7.73 -7.25
C PRO A 753 5.36 -7.32 -6.55
N SER A 754 6.41 -7.04 -7.33
CA SER A 754 7.65 -6.51 -6.80
C SER A 754 7.64 -4.99 -6.61
N ALA A 755 6.60 -4.18 -6.77
CA ALA A 755 6.70 -2.78 -6.28
C ALA A 755 6.50 -2.75 -4.76
N ALA A 756 5.48 -3.45 -4.27
CA ALA A 756 5.29 -3.74 -2.85
C ALA A 756 6.33 -4.73 -2.34
N GLY A 757 6.67 -5.75 -3.14
CA GLY A 757 7.76 -6.68 -2.86
C GLY A 757 9.14 -6.02 -2.85
N LEU A 758 9.45 -5.06 -3.72
CA LEU A 758 10.70 -4.27 -3.71
C LEU A 758 10.66 -3.20 -2.63
N LEU A 759 9.50 -2.65 -2.24
CA LEU A 759 9.41 -1.78 -1.07
C LEU A 759 9.66 -2.58 0.21
N VAL A 760 9.06 -3.76 0.34
CA VAL A 760 9.26 -4.69 1.46
C VAL A 760 10.67 -5.30 1.42
N PHE A 761 11.22 -5.62 0.25
CA PHE A 761 12.58 -6.12 0.05
C PHE A 761 13.61 -5.01 0.20
N VAL A 762 13.34 -3.76 -0.14
CA VAL A 762 14.20 -2.61 0.17
C VAL A 762 14.14 -2.31 1.66
N ILE A 763 12.97 -2.39 2.29
CA ILE A 763 12.82 -2.32 3.76
C ILE A 763 13.54 -3.49 4.44
N LEU A 764 13.45 -4.72 3.92
CA LEU A 764 14.15 -5.89 4.43
C LEU A 764 15.65 -5.84 4.13
N CYS A 765 16.10 -5.39 2.96
CA CYS A 765 17.50 -5.26 2.60
C CYS A 765 18.17 -4.07 3.31
N LEU A 766 17.43 -2.99 3.60
CA LEU A 766 17.87 -1.92 4.50
C LEU A 766 17.87 -2.37 5.96
N ALA A 767 16.96 -3.29 6.35
CA ALA A 767 16.97 -3.92 7.67
C ALA A 767 18.00 -5.06 7.81
N LEU A 768 18.46 -5.66 6.71
CA LEU A 768 19.39 -6.80 6.67
C LEU A 768 20.82 -6.41 6.28
N ARG A 769 21.06 -5.26 5.64
CA ARG A 769 22.41 -4.66 5.50
C ARG A 769 22.75 -3.81 6.72
N VAL A 770 22.81 -4.51 7.85
CA VAL A 770 23.20 -4.05 9.19
C VAL A 770 24.72 -3.75 9.25
N ASP A 771 25.37 -3.32 8.16
CA ASP A 771 26.79 -2.99 8.19
C ASP A 771 27.03 -1.58 8.77
N GLU A 772 26.09 -0.64 8.59
CA GLU A 772 26.16 0.66 9.28
C GLU A 772 25.56 0.64 10.69
N ALA A 773 24.60 -0.26 10.96
CA ALA A 773 24.16 -0.57 12.32
C ALA A 773 25.26 -1.31 13.11
N ALA A 774 26.15 -2.06 12.46
CA ALA A 774 27.36 -2.61 13.06
C ALA A 774 28.39 -1.53 13.44
N ILE A 775 28.37 -0.33 12.85
CA ILE A 775 29.19 0.81 13.30
C ILE A 775 28.55 1.47 14.54
N LEU A 776 27.23 1.32 14.75
CA LEU A 776 26.52 1.78 15.97
C LEU A 776 26.66 0.77 17.12
N PHE A 777 26.58 -0.53 16.82
CA PHE A 777 26.81 -1.62 17.77
C PHE A 777 28.29 -1.89 18.04
N GLY A 778 29.17 -1.66 17.06
CA GLY A 778 30.62 -1.83 17.17
C GLY A 778 31.28 -0.87 18.13
N ALA A 779 30.73 0.34 18.29
CA ALA A 779 31.21 1.29 19.30
C ALA A 779 30.84 0.88 20.75
N VAL A 780 29.78 0.07 20.91
CA VAL A 780 29.31 -0.44 22.21
C VAL A 780 30.02 -1.75 22.58
N THR A 781 30.34 -2.61 21.61
CA THR A 781 31.06 -3.87 21.86
C THR A 781 32.57 -3.69 22.02
N LYS A 782 33.20 -2.70 21.35
CA LYS A 782 34.65 -2.43 21.51
C LYS A 782 35.02 -1.85 22.89
N ARG A 783 34.07 -1.24 23.63
CA ARG A 783 34.27 -0.79 25.02
C ARG A 783 34.03 -1.87 26.08
N LEU A 784 33.27 -2.92 25.77
CA LEU A 784 33.05 -4.05 26.68
C LEU A 784 34.14 -5.12 26.61
N ARG A 785 34.95 -5.14 25.55
CA ARG A 785 36.09 -6.07 25.39
C ARG A 785 37.42 -5.57 25.99
N ARG A 786 37.47 -4.34 26.52
CA ARG A 786 38.62 -3.77 27.26
C ARG A 786 38.42 -3.74 28.78
N ARG A 787 37.36 -4.38 29.30
CA ARG A 787 37.11 -4.60 30.73
C ARG A 787 36.78 -6.07 31.05
N ARG A 788 37.36 -6.99 30.30
CA ARG A 788 37.51 -8.40 30.67
C ARG A 788 38.97 -8.76 30.61
#